data_AF-A0A067Z0G5-F1
#
_entry.id   AF-A0A067Z0G5-F1
#
_cell.length_a   1.000
_cell.length_b   1.000
_cell.length_c   1.000
_cell.angle_alpha   90.00
_cell.angle_beta   90.00
_cell.angle_gamma   90.00
#
_symmetry.space_group_name_H-M   'P 1'
#
loop_
_entity.id
_entity.type
_entity.pdbx_description
1 polymer ?
#
loop_
_entity_poly.entity_id
_entity_poly.type
_entity_poly.pdbx_seq_one_letter_code
_entity_poly.pdbx_strand_id
1 'polypeptide(L)'
;KCQRMASTFTYNLKPRKEWACALATSPEHCMAWVEQDVVDMVITRNDDIYTAKTKYNLLPIMHESTETKQTPPSEWQNITLAVAKITSAIDTWAQMENRQACIPRANSTASFRTPIGNLIQEGIIPRKGDFVQSAGEFFSESCVPGVLDRTFDKNGTYPVSLMARCEGEAALRYQGIEGAVRCLQENVGEVTFLDHKKIQSLLLEDTIPSRVTQFKLICKSGSQPLTEWETKDCHVSRVPQPTIYINPRRSDLKTVIHDLLVQAVQVYSGKSTGIFKLFDSEEYTCPSDRSLDLLFKQESNVLINIDETIKSHAEPFFSVMQTVEELVPKTMCRVCVIKPELYEGCKMFKGMFEHVEVTNDVAWGCVLAPSKMECMQAIMDGKADLMTANPSEMFIAGREFNLQPFMSQEFDTLNPQVDGKSQFDNTTFTYTIAVMTKERLFEKYGEDVRFLNMTGLKTCHAGISKLSSFKHPIGWLLANGTIPRIGSVFESVSRFFEKSCLPGATPRSWRWDQDLILGQELNWGFTGYNFYNFTGYEWFNMNMPNTWNYYNWKGMSPRFFDVFFKTLNKAEIKEWLSSPSLMKAPMLLKFLSSQPSSLRGLSKLLDRLPEEIHGLDDETVIPRDQLDSEVTWDIEGLIDKLKTMGSKSRRWSAKKSAQWRSSSQAEDPALTSLINNLVSKQYNIEEQLSEFLEYINESPSMIDRGNEEFSWITHPAIKSFLQVYVRYFANVDLFDNVALREHEFNRYFNPIWSSPQISDFLERTKAYQEKLCSACAGVRQSNCTETLQEPYSNYQGSVECLSNKAGDIAFLEAHTAQRVLRSARMTPSEVVMVCQSGEVIDFTTDEEILKKCSFGAVPHSTLMTAYSRTGSWRWNVTKALLHAQRQFDISPMAEVFVPSPSSFKFQPIPVINQTYQVYLGPMLLRSFEALIKPSSYDWWKASTNVCWGETYTNVLTQRNGTCNAIIKDVTCSGSPTPMVVSVGRIGEKKKILVPMCSRPT
;
A
#
# COMPACT_ATOMS: atom_id res chain seq x y z
N LYS A 1 18.17 -33.20 -10.39
CA LYS A 1 19.62 -33.34 -10.09
C LYS A 1 19.90 -33.90 -8.69
N CYS A 2 19.55 -33.21 -7.60
CA CYS A 2 19.90 -33.66 -6.23
C CYS A 2 19.46 -35.10 -5.92
N GLN A 3 18.21 -35.47 -6.17
CA GLN A 3 17.73 -36.83 -5.90
C GLN A 3 18.52 -37.92 -6.63
N ARG A 4 18.97 -37.63 -7.87
CA ARG A 4 19.83 -38.55 -8.63
C ARG A 4 21.23 -38.63 -8.02
N MET A 5 21.82 -37.49 -7.66
CA MET A 5 23.08 -37.43 -6.92
C MET A 5 23.02 -38.27 -5.64
N ALA A 6 21.98 -38.06 -4.82
CA ALA A 6 21.78 -38.77 -3.56
C ALA A 6 21.65 -40.29 -3.74
N SER A 7 20.84 -40.73 -4.70
CA SER A 7 20.72 -42.15 -5.06
C SER A 7 22.07 -42.72 -5.51
N THR A 8 22.73 -42.06 -6.46
CA THR A 8 24.03 -42.50 -6.98
C THR A 8 25.10 -42.57 -5.88
N PHE A 9 25.17 -41.58 -5.00
CA PHE A 9 26.17 -41.52 -3.92
C PHE A 9 25.94 -42.62 -2.88
N THR A 10 24.68 -42.89 -2.53
CA THR A 10 24.30 -43.90 -1.52
C THR A 10 24.72 -45.32 -1.90
N TYR A 11 24.79 -45.64 -3.19
CA TYR A 11 25.16 -46.99 -3.65
C TYR A 11 26.62 -47.14 -4.06
N ASN A 12 27.26 -46.07 -4.53
CA ASN A 12 28.55 -46.18 -5.22
C ASN A 12 29.74 -45.56 -4.46
N LEU A 13 29.50 -44.72 -3.46
CA LEU A 13 30.57 -44.14 -2.64
C LEU A 13 30.86 -45.01 -1.40
N LYS A 14 32.10 -44.96 -0.92
CA LYS A 14 32.58 -45.68 0.25
C LYS A 14 33.29 -44.70 1.21
N PRO A 15 32.99 -44.71 2.53
CA PRO A 15 32.07 -45.60 3.21
C PRO A 15 30.60 -45.32 2.84
N ARG A 16 29.78 -46.37 2.84
CA ARG A 16 28.37 -46.23 2.47
C ARG A 16 27.65 -45.33 3.49
N LYS A 17 27.00 -44.28 2.98
CA LYS A 17 26.16 -43.34 3.75
C LYS A 17 24.86 -43.12 3.00
N GLU A 18 23.80 -42.84 3.75
CA GLU A 18 22.52 -42.45 3.16
C GLU A 18 22.55 -40.96 2.82
N TRP A 19 22.32 -40.64 1.55
CA TRP A 19 22.21 -39.26 1.09
C TRP A 19 20.74 -38.93 0.84
N ALA A 20 20.30 -37.75 1.26
CA ALA A 20 18.96 -37.24 1.03
C ALA A 20 19.00 -35.78 0.58
N CYS A 21 17.90 -35.31 -0.02
CA CYS A 21 17.77 -33.94 -0.52
C CYS A 21 16.61 -33.25 0.18
N ALA A 22 16.88 -32.08 0.75
CA ALA A 22 15.86 -31.18 1.27
C ALA A 22 15.64 -30.03 0.26
N LEU A 23 14.37 -29.61 0.07
CA LEU A 23 14.01 -28.50 -0.80
C LEU A 23 13.54 -27.33 0.06
N ALA A 24 14.29 -26.23 0.05
CA ALA A 24 13.92 -24.99 0.70
C ALA A 24 13.37 -23.95 -0.29
N THR A 25 12.83 -22.85 0.24
CA THR A 25 12.25 -21.74 -0.53
C THR A 25 13.26 -20.66 -0.90
N SER A 26 14.41 -20.58 -0.21
CA SER A 26 15.51 -19.65 -0.51
C SER A 26 16.87 -20.19 0.01
N PRO A 27 18.01 -19.65 -0.45
CA PRO A 27 19.33 -19.99 0.08
C PRO A 27 19.45 -19.77 1.59
N GLU A 28 18.88 -18.69 2.11
CA GLU A 28 18.87 -18.37 3.54
C GLU A 28 18.12 -19.41 4.36
N HIS A 29 17.02 -19.95 3.82
CA HIS A 29 16.28 -21.02 4.45
C HIS A 29 17.12 -22.31 4.51
N CYS A 30 17.87 -22.64 3.44
CA CYS A 30 18.84 -23.74 3.49
C CYS A 30 19.92 -23.50 4.54
N MET A 31 20.50 -22.29 4.62
CA MET A 31 21.54 -21.95 5.60
C MET A 31 21.03 -22.07 7.04
N ALA A 32 19.80 -21.60 7.30
CA ALA A 32 19.14 -21.74 8.61
C ALA A 32 18.92 -23.22 8.98
N TRP A 33 18.54 -24.08 8.02
CA TRP A 33 18.41 -25.51 8.26
C TRP A 33 19.74 -26.19 8.56
N VAL A 34 20.84 -25.75 7.95
CA VAL A 34 22.17 -26.27 8.30
C VAL A 34 22.57 -25.82 9.69
N GLU A 35 22.36 -24.55 10.05
CA GLU A 35 22.62 -24.02 11.40
C GLU A 35 21.82 -24.80 12.48
N GLN A 36 20.56 -25.12 12.18
CA GLN A 36 19.66 -25.87 13.05
C GLN A 36 19.89 -27.38 13.05
N ASP A 37 20.86 -27.89 12.29
CA ASP A 37 21.18 -29.32 12.17
C ASP A 37 20.03 -30.16 11.58
N VAL A 38 19.18 -29.52 10.74
CA VAL A 38 18.10 -30.17 9.97
C VAL A 38 18.63 -30.74 8.65
N VAL A 39 19.65 -30.10 8.08
CA VAL A 39 20.35 -30.53 6.85
C VAL A 39 21.85 -30.48 7.10
N ASP A 40 22.62 -31.42 6.55
CA ASP A 40 24.04 -31.55 6.87
C ASP A 40 24.95 -30.52 6.17
N MET A 41 24.62 -30.12 4.94
CA MET A 41 25.44 -29.21 4.15
C MET A 41 24.63 -28.34 3.18
N VAL A 42 25.20 -27.18 2.84
CA VAL A 42 24.67 -26.26 1.83
C VAL A 42 25.81 -25.74 0.95
N ILE A 43 25.53 -25.55 -0.35
CA ILE A 43 26.45 -24.92 -1.30
C ILE A 43 25.99 -23.48 -1.48
N THR A 44 26.88 -22.53 -1.24
CA THR A 44 26.59 -21.09 -1.29
C THR A 44 27.41 -20.41 -2.36
N ARG A 45 26.91 -19.30 -2.91
CA ARG A 45 27.53 -18.56 -4.02
C ARG A 45 27.38 -17.06 -3.79
N ASN A 46 28.29 -16.27 -4.36
CA ASN A 46 28.23 -14.81 -4.29
C ASN A 46 28.04 -14.33 -2.84
N ASP A 47 27.05 -13.47 -2.59
CA ASP A 47 26.73 -12.87 -1.28
C ASP A 47 26.34 -13.92 -0.22
N ASP A 48 25.84 -15.10 -0.62
CA ASP A 48 25.49 -16.18 0.31
C ASP A 48 26.72 -16.73 1.03
N ILE A 49 27.91 -16.65 0.42
CA ILE A 49 29.17 -17.10 1.04
C ILE A 49 29.47 -16.25 2.27
N TYR A 50 29.25 -14.94 2.19
CA TYR A 50 29.40 -14.04 3.33
C TYR A 50 28.33 -14.33 4.38
N THR A 51 27.06 -14.39 3.95
CA THR A 51 25.90 -14.60 4.82
C THR A 51 25.98 -15.91 5.61
N ALA A 52 26.43 -17.00 4.99
CA ALA A 52 26.60 -18.30 5.63
C ALA A 52 27.48 -18.23 6.88
N LYS A 53 28.59 -17.52 6.79
CA LYS A 53 29.56 -17.43 7.88
C LYS A 53 29.21 -16.35 8.90
N THR A 54 28.75 -15.16 8.48
CA THR A 54 28.54 -14.05 9.40
C THR A 54 27.18 -14.07 10.10
N LYS A 55 26.12 -14.52 9.40
CA LYS A 55 24.76 -14.55 9.94
C LYS A 55 24.40 -15.90 10.55
N TYR A 56 24.79 -16.99 9.90
CA TYR A 56 24.44 -18.36 10.31
C TYR A 56 25.59 -19.13 10.96
N ASN A 57 26.77 -18.50 11.08
CA ASN A 57 27.97 -19.06 11.70
C ASN A 57 28.34 -20.47 11.18
N LEU A 58 28.16 -20.70 9.87
CA LEU A 58 28.45 -21.98 9.24
C LEU A 58 29.96 -22.14 8.98
N LEU A 59 30.44 -23.38 9.02
CA LEU A 59 31.84 -23.74 8.80
C LEU A 59 32.09 -24.08 7.32
N PRO A 60 32.96 -23.34 6.59
CA PRO A 60 33.33 -23.72 5.24
C PRO A 60 34.26 -24.93 5.26
N ILE A 61 34.02 -25.90 4.38
CA ILE A 61 34.81 -27.14 4.32
C ILE A 61 35.49 -27.37 2.98
N MET A 62 34.89 -26.93 1.88
CA MET A 62 35.43 -27.09 0.52
C MET A 62 34.91 -25.98 -0.38
N HIS A 63 35.66 -25.63 -1.43
CA HIS A 63 35.13 -24.79 -2.52
C HIS A 63 35.27 -25.49 -3.87
N GLU A 64 34.39 -25.11 -4.80
CA GLU A 64 34.47 -25.53 -6.19
C GLU A 64 35.68 -24.88 -6.89
N SER A 65 36.28 -25.56 -7.87
CA SER A 65 37.28 -24.95 -8.74
C SER A 65 37.36 -25.65 -10.09
N THR A 66 38.19 -25.09 -10.97
CA THR A 66 38.49 -25.64 -12.28
C THR A 66 40.00 -25.86 -12.38
N GLU A 67 40.40 -27.10 -12.62
CA GLU A 67 41.77 -27.51 -12.82
C GLU A 67 41.97 -27.96 -14.26
N THR A 68 42.94 -27.38 -14.96
CA THR A 68 43.37 -27.85 -16.28
C THR A 68 44.87 -28.06 -16.31
N LYS A 69 45.40 -28.69 -17.37
CA LYS A 69 46.85 -28.86 -17.52
C LYS A 69 47.62 -27.53 -17.54
N GLN A 70 46.95 -26.43 -17.90
CA GLN A 70 47.56 -25.10 -18.02
C GLN A 70 47.22 -24.17 -16.86
N THR A 71 46.13 -24.41 -16.12
CA THR A 71 45.64 -23.51 -15.08
C THR A 71 45.43 -24.25 -13.75
N PRO A 72 46.17 -23.90 -12.69
CA PRO A 72 45.95 -24.50 -11.38
C PRO A 72 44.58 -24.08 -10.79
N PRO A 73 44.05 -24.82 -9.80
CA PRO A 73 42.82 -24.45 -9.11
C PRO A 73 42.94 -23.07 -8.46
N SER A 74 41.90 -22.25 -8.60
CA SER A 74 41.78 -20.93 -7.99
C SER A 74 40.67 -20.91 -6.94
N GLU A 75 40.91 -20.20 -5.83
CA GLU A 75 39.91 -19.84 -4.80
C GLU A 75 38.93 -18.78 -5.32
N TRP A 76 39.30 -18.05 -6.36
CA TRP A 76 38.54 -16.92 -6.91
C TRP A 76 37.75 -17.32 -8.14
N GLN A 77 36.44 -17.08 -8.09
CA GLN A 77 35.51 -17.27 -9.20
C GLN A 77 35.65 -16.15 -10.23
N ASN A 78 35.63 -14.92 -9.73
CA ASN A 78 35.69 -13.70 -10.52
C ASN A 78 36.76 -12.80 -9.92
N ILE A 79 37.56 -12.20 -10.79
CA ILE A 79 38.51 -11.14 -10.48
C ILE A 79 38.05 -9.96 -11.30
N THR A 80 37.55 -8.94 -10.61
CA THR A 80 36.93 -7.78 -11.25
C THR A 80 37.99 -6.75 -11.59
N LEU A 81 37.96 -6.29 -12.83
CA LEU A 81 38.88 -5.34 -13.43
C LEU A 81 38.09 -4.09 -13.84
N ALA A 82 38.61 -2.90 -13.53
CA ALA A 82 38.08 -1.65 -14.07
C ALA A 82 38.67 -1.43 -15.46
N VAL A 83 37.81 -1.16 -16.44
CA VAL A 83 38.18 -1.05 -17.85
C VAL A 83 37.65 0.26 -18.42
N ALA A 84 38.51 0.98 -19.13
CA ALA A 84 38.15 2.18 -19.87
C ALA A 84 38.73 2.13 -21.28
N LYS A 85 38.28 3.03 -22.16
CA LYS A 85 38.93 3.24 -23.46
C LYS A 85 40.31 3.84 -23.28
N ILE A 86 41.26 3.50 -24.15
CA ILE A 86 42.60 4.11 -24.16
C ILE A 86 42.51 5.63 -24.35
N THR A 87 41.52 6.10 -25.12
CA THR A 87 41.24 7.52 -25.36
C THR A 87 40.63 8.24 -24.16
N SER A 88 40.20 7.53 -23.11
CA SER A 88 39.66 8.16 -21.90
C SER A 88 40.78 8.77 -21.07
N ALA A 89 40.51 9.91 -20.44
CA ALA A 89 41.42 10.59 -19.51
C ALA A 89 41.49 9.95 -18.12
N ILE A 90 40.81 8.80 -17.92
CA ILE A 90 40.81 8.05 -16.66
C ILE A 90 42.01 7.11 -16.67
N ASP A 91 42.93 7.29 -15.74
CA ASP A 91 44.09 6.41 -15.53
C ASP A 91 44.14 5.80 -14.13
N THR A 92 43.45 6.40 -13.15
CA THR A 92 43.43 5.96 -11.76
C THR A 92 42.01 5.81 -11.24
N TRP A 93 41.83 5.07 -10.15
CA TRP A 93 40.50 4.92 -9.54
C TRP A 93 39.87 6.25 -9.10
N ALA A 94 40.66 7.19 -8.58
CA ALA A 94 40.17 8.50 -8.16
C ALA A 94 39.62 9.33 -9.34
N GLN A 95 40.18 9.19 -10.54
CA GLN A 95 39.72 9.90 -11.73
C GLN A 95 38.38 9.38 -12.29
N MET A 96 37.83 8.31 -11.71
CA MET A 96 36.49 7.82 -12.05
C MET A 96 35.38 8.67 -11.41
N GLU A 97 35.70 9.53 -10.44
CA GLU A 97 34.74 10.44 -9.82
C GLU A 97 34.16 11.41 -10.86
N ASN A 98 32.85 11.64 -10.80
CA ASN A 98 32.08 12.45 -11.76
C ASN A 98 32.16 11.96 -13.22
N ARG A 99 32.56 10.71 -13.46
CA ARG A 99 32.59 10.09 -14.79
C ARG A 99 31.37 9.20 -15.02
N GLN A 100 31.16 8.83 -16.29
CA GLN A 100 30.04 7.99 -16.69
C GLN A 100 30.41 6.50 -16.58
N ALA A 101 29.56 5.70 -15.93
CA ALA A 101 29.81 4.26 -15.74
C ALA A 101 28.82 3.38 -16.49
N CYS A 102 29.32 2.29 -17.07
CA CYS A 102 28.54 1.20 -17.66
C CYS A 102 28.62 -0.01 -16.75
N ILE A 103 27.57 -0.31 -15.99
CA ILE A 103 27.55 -1.42 -15.04
C ILE A 103 26.63 -2.52 -15.59
N PRO A 104 27.13 -3.76 -15.76
CA PRO A 104 26.37 -4.83 -16.43
C PRO A 104 24.96 -5.09 -15.89
N ARG A 105 24.80 -5.06 -14.57
CA ARG A 105 23.54 -5.37 -13.88
C ARG A 105 23.60 -4.94 -12.40
N ALA A 106 22.48 -4.44 -11.88
CA ALA A 106 22.37 -4.01 -10.49
C ALA A 106 22.57 -5.13 -9.46
N ASN A 107 22.06 -6.34 -9.72
CA ASN A 107 22.22 -7.48 -8.80
C ASN A 107 23.56 -8.24 -8.97
N SER A 108 24.53 -7.68 -9.68
CA SER A 108 25.84 -8.33 -9.90
C SER A 108 26.76 -8.12 -8.70
N THR A 109 27.07 -9.19 -7.98
CA THR A 109 28.10 -9.16 -6.92
C THR A 109 29.45 -8.76 -7.49
N ALA A 110 29.92 -9.43 -8.54
CA ALA A 110 31.26 -9.23 -9.09
C ALA A 110 31.42 -7.90 -9.85
N SER A 111 30.37 -7.39 -10.50
CA SER A 111 30.48 -6.20 -11.36
C SER A 111 29.92 -4.94 -10.74
N PHE A 112 29.25 -5.02 -9.59
CA PHE A 112 28.70 -3.84 -8.91
C PHE A 112 28.96 -3.85 -7.42
N ARG A 113 28.43 -4.82 -6.67
CA ARG A 113 28.48 -4.79 -5.20
C ARG A 113 29.91 -4.79 -4.65
N THR A 114 30.74 -5.77 -5.05
CA THR A 114 32.13 -5.88 -4.55
C THR A 114 33.08 -4.81 -5.10
N PRO A 115 33.05 -4.42 -6.40
CA PRO A 115 33.96 -3.38 -6.86
C PRO A 115 33.64 -2.02 -6.22
N ILE A 116 32.36 -1.66 -6.08
CA ILE A 116 31.98 -0.43 -5.37
C ILE A 116 32.36 -0.53 -3.89
N GLY A 117 32.08 -1.66 -3.24
CA GLY A 117 32.48 -1.90 -1.85
C GLY A 117 33.98 -1.76 -1.63
N ASN A 118 34.81 -2.28 -2.54
CA ASN A 118 36.27 -2.16 -2.44
C ASN A 118 36.73 -0.71 -2.65
N LEU A 119 36.16 0.01 -3.61
CA LEU A 119 36.47 1.42 -3.82
C LEU A 119 36.08 2.29 -2.62
N ILE A 120 35.00 1.94 -1.91
CA ILE A 120 34.62 2.56 -0.64
C ILE A 120 35.62 2.21 0.47
N GLN A 121 36.02 0.94 0.57
CA GLN A 121 37.00 0.46 1.54
C GLN A 121 38.35 1.17 1.39
N GLU A 122 38.79 1.39 0.16
CA GLU A 122 40.03 2.07 -0.20
C GLU A 122 39.95 3.61 -0.07
N GLY A 123 38.79 4.15 0.32
CA GLY A 123 38.57 5.59 0.49
C GLY A 123 38.51 6.38 -0.81
N ILE A 124 38.28 5.72 -1.95
CA ILE A 124 38.08 6.36 -3.25
C ILE A 124 36.64 6.86 -3.40
N ILE A 125 35.66 6.02 -3.03
CA ILE A 125 34.25 6.41 -3.00
C ILE A 125 33.89 6.86 -1.58
N PRO A 126 33.33 8.06 -1.38
CA PRO A 126 32.89 8.51 -0.06
C PRO A 126 31.73 7.64 0.46
N ARG A 127 31.71 7.39 1.78
CA ARG A 127 30.62 6.65 2.44
C ARG A 127 29.38 7.51 2.55
N LYS A 128 28.48 7.43 1.57
CA LYS A 128 27.28 8.26 1.46
C LYS A 128 26.04 7.40 1.22
N GLY A 129 25.43 6.99 2.33
CA GLY A 129 24.34 6.02 2.29
C GLY A 129 24.85 4.59 2.16
N ASP A 130 24.03 3.72 1.58
CA ASP A 130 24.46 2.38 1.18
C ASP A 130 25.39 2.41 -0.06
N PHE A 131 25.84 1.25 -0.52
CA PHE A 131 26.78 1.17 -1.65
C PHE A 131 26.17 1.66 -2.97
N VAL A 132 24.84 1.53 -3.17
CA VAL A 132 24.16 1.99 -4.39
C VAL A 132 24.06 3.52 -4.37
N GLN A 133 23.68 4.09 -3.22
CA GLN A 133 23.63 5.53 -3.00
C GLN A 133 25.03 6.15 -3.13
N SER A 134 26.05 5.52 -2.57
CA SER A 134 27.45 5.97 -2.69
C SER A 134 27.93 5.92 -4.14
N ALA A 135 27.57 4.89 -4.90
CA ALA A 135 27.88 4.83 -6.33
C ALA A 135 27.17 5.93 -7.14
N GLY A 136 25.90 6.22 -6.82
CA GLY A 136 25.12 7.25 -7.49
C GLY A 136 25.58 8.68 -7.19
N GLU A 137 26.32 8.90 -6.10
CA GLU A 137 27.02 10.15 -5.82
C GLU A 137 28.39 10.25 -6.49
N PHE A 138 29.09 9.12 -6.63
CA PHE A 138 30.44 9.09 -7.17
C PHE A 138 30.48 9.24 -8.69
N PHE A 139 29.53 8.62 -9.41
CA PHE A 139 29.42 8.75 -10.87
C PHE A 139 28.46 9.88 -11.23
N SER A 140 28.76 10.63 -12.30
CA SER A 140 27.86 11.72 -12.74
C SER A 140 26.55 11.16 -13.28
N GLU A 141 26.63 10.22 -14.21
CA GLU A 141 25.50 9.48 -14.76
C GLU A 141 25.96 8.05 -15.11
N SER A 142 25.10 7.06 -14.97
CA SER A 142 25.45 5.67 -15.27
C SER A 142 24.38 4.95 -16.06
N CYS A 143 24.77 3.81 -16.61
CA CYS A 143 23.85 2.77 -17.05
C CYS A 143 24.00 1.56 -16.13
N VAL A 144 23.01 1.34 -15.25
CA VAL A 144 22.96 0.19 -14.35
C VAL A 144 21.63 -0.57 -14.53
N PRO A 145 21.52 -1.46 -15.52
CA PRO A 145 20.26 -2.14 -15.83
C PRO A 145 19.67 -2.87 -14.62
N GLY A 146 18.39 -2.59 -14.34
CA GLY A 146 17.63 -3.17 -13.23
C GLY A 146 17.83 -2.49 -11.87
N VAL A 147 18.56 -1.38 -11.77
CA VAL A 147 18.80 -0.71 -10.47
C VAL A 147 17.54 -0.07 -9.89
N LEU A 148 16.61 0.38 -10.73
CA LEU A 148 15.31 0.94 -10.31
C LEU A 148 14.16 -0.10 -10.36
N ASP A 149 14.48 -1.36 -10.66
CA ASP A 149 13.48 -2.45 -10.61
C ASP A 149 13.01 -2.62 -9.17
N ARG A 150 11.69 -2.74 -8.94
CA ARG A 150 11.12 -2.93 -7.60
C ARG A 150 11.66 -4.14 -6.84
N THR A 151 12.24 -5.12 -7.53
CA THR A 151 12.92 -6.26 -6.90
C THR A 151 14.23 -5.84 -6.22
N PHE A 152 14.91 -4.82 -6.73
CA PHE A 152 16.17 -4.28 -6.23
C PHE A 152 15.97 -2.97 -5.44
N ASP A 153 15.30 -1.97 -6.03
CA ASP A 153 14.88 -0.73 -5.38
C ASP A 153 13.44 -0.85 -4.84
N LYS A 154 13.27 -1.66 -3.80
CA LYS A 154 11.96 -1.90 -3.16
C LYS A 154 11.28 -0.62 -2.68
N ASN A 155 12.07 0.39 -2.34
CA ASN A 155 11.59 1.64 -1.76
C ASN A 155 11.40 2.76 -2.80
N GLY A 156 11.85 2.57 -4.05
CA GLY A 156 11.80 3.60 -5.09
C GLY A 156 12.70 4.80 -4.80
N THR A 157 13.78 4.59 -4.03
CA THR A 157 14.62 5.65 -3.44
C THR A 157 16.02 5.71 -4.01
N TYR A 158 16.41 4.77 -4.87
CA TYR A 158 17.74 4.80 -5.46
C TYR A 158 17.87 5.91 -6.51
N PRO A 159 19.08 6.48 -6.68
CA PRO A 159 19.31 7.63 -7.53
C PRO A 159 18.96 7.35 -9.00
N VAL A 160 18.27 8.30 -9.64
CA VAL A 160 17.93 8.15 -11.07
C VAL A 160 19.16 8.31 -11.97
N SER A 161 20.21 8.98 -11.46
CA SER A 161 21.51 9.11 -12.14
C SER A 161 22.11 7.76 -12.55
N LEU A 162 21.79 6.68 -11.84
CA LEU A 162 22.26 5.33 -12.14
C LEU A 162 21.61 4.70 -13.39
N MET A 163 20.51 5.27 -13.89
CA MET A 163 19.82 4.82 -15.11
C MET A 163 19.84 5.84 -16.24
N ALA A 164 20.28 7.07 -15.98
CA ALA A 164 20.20 8.21 -16.91
C ALA A 164 20.80 7.92 -18.31
N ARG A 165 21.71 6.94 -18.43
CA ARG A 165 22.35 6.58 -19.71
C ARG A 165 21.74 5.37 -20.42
N CYS A 166 20.77 4.67 -19.83
CA CYS A 166 20.12 3.53 -20.47
C CYS A 166 18.68 3.30 -20.05
N GLU A 167 17.84 4.31 -20.26
CA GLU A 167 16.40 4.24 -20.06
C GLU A 167 15.69 3.46 -21.19
N GLY A 168 14.52 2.89 -20.89
CA GLY A 168 13.69 2.15 -21.84
C GLY A 168 14.41 0.94 -22.48
N GLU A 169 14.28 0.79 -23.80
CA GLU A 169 14.89 -0.33 -24.54
C GLU A 169 16.43 -0.36 -24.48
N ALA A 170 17.07 0.78 -24.23
CA ALA A 170 18.53 0.85 -24.09
C ALA A 170 19.05 0.06 -22.88
N ALA A 171 18.23 -0.10 -21.82
CA ALA A 171 18.56 -0.92 -20.66
C ALA A 171 18.85 -2.37 -21.07
N LEU A 172 18.04 -2.93 -21.98
CA LEU A 172 18.20 -4.29 -22.51
C LEU A 172 19.44 -4.40 -23.42
N ARG A 173 19.74 -3.34 -24.18
CA ARG A 173 20.91 -3.30 -25.09
C ARG A 173 22.23 -3.38 -24.34
N TYR A 174 22.33 -2.76 -23.17
CA TYR A 174 23.55 -2.69 -22.35
C TYR A 174 23.54 -3.64 -21.16
N GLN A 175 22.53 -4.51 -21.04
CA GLN A 175 22.46 -5.50 -19.97
C GLN A 175 23.51 -6.61 -20.14
N GLY A 176 24.08 -7.01 -19.01
CA GLY A 176 25.06 -8.09 -18.94
C GLY A 176 26.45 -7.66 -19.38
N ILE A 177 27.41 -8.57 -19.26
CA ILE A 177 28.84 -8.27 -19.46
C ILE A 177 29.11 -7.78 -20.90
N GLU A 178 28.51 -8.42 -21.90
CA GLU A 178 28.66 -8.00 -23.30
C GLU A 178 28.00 -6.64 -23.57
N GLY A 179 26.84 -6.40 -22.96
CA GLY A 179 26.14 -5.11 -23.03
C GLY A 179 26.97 -3.97 -22.42
N ALA A 180 27.67 -4.22 -21.32
CA ALA A 180 28.55 -3.22 -20.70
C ALA A 180 29.79 -2.90 -21.56
N VAL A 181 30.39 -3.91 -22.21
CA VAL A 181 31.47 -3.69 -23.20
C VAL A 181 30.95 -2.86 -24.37
N ARG A 182 29.76 -3.16 -24.87
CA ARG A 182 29.10 -2.39 -25.93
C ARG A 182 28.82 -0.95 -25.51
N CYS A 183 28.33 -0.74 -24.28
CA CYS A 183 28.09 0.59 -23.70
C CYS A 183 29.36 1.44 -23.71
N LEU A 184 30.51 0.84 -23.36
CA LEU A 184 31.80 1.50 -23.45
C LEU A 184 32.20 1.78 -24.91
N GLN A 185 32.03 0.82 -25.83
CA GLN A 185 32.33 0.96 -27.26
C GLN A 185 31.54 2.09 -27.94
N GLU A 186 30.27 2.25 -27.57
CA GLU A 186 29.36 3.25 -28.15
C GLU A 186 29.51 4.64 -27.49
N ASN A 187 30.46 4.81 -26.55
CA ASN A 187 30.70 6.05 -25.80
C ASN A 187 29.49 6.48 -24.94
N VAL A 188 28.70 5.51 -24.47
CA VAL A 188 27.58 5.80 -23.54
C VAL A 188 28.11 6.05 -22.14
N GLY A 189 29.15 5.31 -21.74
CA GLY A 189 29.93 5.57 -20.53
C GLY A 189 31.42 5.42 -20.78
N GLU A 190 32.23 5.84 -19.80
CA GLU A 190 33.69 5.92 -19.88
C GLU A 190 34.41 4.76 -19.17
N VAL A 191 33.77 4.16 -18.17
CA VAL A 191 34.34 3.08 -17.36
C VAL A 191 33.34 1.95 -17.12
N THR A 192 33.83 0.72 -16.99
CA THR A 192 33.04 -0.46 -16.63
C THR A 192 33.84 -1.43 -15.74
N PHE A 193 33.13 -2.30 -15.02
CA PHE A 193 33.72 -3.34 -14.17
C PHE A 193 33.45 -4.72 -14.79
N LEU A 194 34.51 -5.36 -15.30
CA LEU A 194 34.42 -6.64 -16.01
C LEU A 194 35.16 -7.74 -15.27
N ASP A 195 34.68 -8.97 -15.43
CA ASP A 195 35.36 -10.15 -14.93
C ASP A 195 36.56 -10.53 -15.81
N HIS A 196 37.66 -10.99 -15.20
CA HIS A 196 38.87 -11.46 -15.88
C HIS A 196 38.59 -12.52 -16.96
N LYS A 197 37.62 -13.43 -16.75
CA LYS A 197 37.23 -14.41 -17.77
C LYS A 197 36.76 -13.75 -19.06
N LYS A 198 36.04 -12.63 -18.97
CA LYS A 198 35.64 -11.87 -20.16
C LYS A 198 36.85 -11.20 -20.80
N ILE A 199 37.77 -10.64 -20.01
CA ILE A 199 39.00 -10.07 -20.55
C ILE A 199 39.80 -11.12 -21.32
N GLN A 200 39.97 -12.31 -20.75
CA GLN A 200 40.62 -13.43 -21.41
C GLN A 200 39.92 -13.81 -22.71
N SER A 201 38.57 -13.88 -22.74
CA SER A 201 37.84 -14.15 -23.98
C SER A 201 38.05 -13.06 -25.05
N LEU A 202 38.11 -11.78 -24.64
CA LEU A 202 38.37 -10.66 -25.56
C LEU A 202 39.80 -10.70 -26.14
N LEU A 203 40.77 -11.21 -25.37
CA LEU A 203 42.15 -11.39 -25.81
C LEU A 203 42.33 -12.58 -26.76
N LEU A 204 41.45 -13.59 -26.68
CA LEU A 204 41.53 -14.84 -27.44
C LEU A 204 40.65 -14.87 -28.71
N GLU A 205 39.67 -13.98 -28.85
CA GLU A 205 38.84 -13.90 -30.05
C GLU A 205 39.64 -13.33 -31.26
N ASP A 206 40.16 -14.23 -32.11
CA ASP A 206 40.91 -13.93 -33.35
C ASP A 206 40.13 -13.12 -34.42
N THR A 207 38.83 -12.90 -34.25
CA THR A 207 37.97 -12.36 -35.29
C THR A 207 37.99 -10.83 -35.40
N ILE A 208 38.49 -10.08 -34.40
CA ILE A 208 38.63 -8.62 -34.49
C ILE A 208 39.85 -8.10 -33.70
N PRO A 209 41.05 -8.02 -34.31
CA PRO A 209 42.27 -7.44 -33.70
C PRO A 209 42.13 -5.99 -33.20
N SER A 210 41.05 -5.28 -33.56
CA SER A 210 40.80 -3.88 -33.21
C SER A 210 40.08 -3.65 -31.88
N ARG A 211 39.62 -4.68 -31.15
CA ARG A 211 38.95 -4.50 -29.83
C ARG A 211 39.92 -4.48 -28.64
N VAL A 212 40.97 -5.31 -28.65
CA VAL A 212 41.96 -5.41 -27.57
C VAL A 212 42.80 -4.13 -27.45
N THR A 213 43.10 -3.48 -28.57
CA THR A 213 43.90 -2.25 -28.65
C THR A 213 43.11 -0.98 -28.33
N GLN A 214 41.82 -1.09 -27.98
CA GLN A 214 40.97 0.07 -27.67
C GLN A 214 40.76 0.29 -26.18
N PHE A 215 41.11 -0.67 -25.33
CA PHE A 215 40.86 -0.62 -23.90
C PHE A 215 42.13 -0.70 -23.05
N LYS A 216 42.05 -0.12 -21.86
CA LYS A 216 43.07 -0.17 -20.80
C LYS A 216 42.43 -0.54 -19.47
N LEU A 217 43.23 -1.13 -18.60
CA LEU A 217 42.88 -1.38 -17.20
C LEU A 217 43.11 -0.11 -16.39
N ILE A 218 42.21 0.18 -15.47
CA ILE A 218 42.34 1.27 -14.51
C ILE A 218 42.73 0.69 -13.16
N CYS A 219 43.91 1.05 -12.67
CA CYS A 219 44.44 0.56 -11.39
C CYS A 219 44.51 1.70 -10.36
N LYS A 220 44.86 1.37 -9.12
CA LYS A 220 45.02 2.34 -8.04
C LYS A 220 46.06 3.43 -8.35
N SER A 221 47.19 3.05 -8.94
CA SER A 221 48.36 3.93 -9.15
C SER A 221 48.67 4.24 -10.63
N GLY A 222 47.72 4.01 -11.55
CA GLY A 222 47.86 4.30 -12.98
C GLY A 222 47.23 3.22 -13.86
N SER A 223 47.14 3.47 -15.16
CA SER A 223 46.54 2.51 -16.10
C SER A 223 47.54 1.48 -16.60
N GLN A 224 47.04 0.30 -16.99
CA GLN A 224 47.84 -0.74 -17.61
C GLN A 224 47.21 -1.23 -18.92
N PRO A 225 48.01 -1.77 -19.87
CA PRO A 225 47.47 -2.48 -21.01
C PRO A 225 46.58 -3.66 -20.57
N LEU A 226 45.56 -3.97 -21.37
CA LEU A 226 44.62 -5.05 -21.07
C LEU A 226 45.31 -6.44 -20.90
N THR A 227 46.45 -6.64 -21.57
CA THR A 227 47.25 -7.87 -21.51
C THR A 227 47.95 -8.11 -20.17
N GLU A 228 48.14 -7.07 -19.36
CA GLU A 228 48.92 -7.15 -18.11
C GLU A 228 48.06 -7.53 -16.88
N TRP A 229 46.80 -7.95 -17.08
CA TRP A 229 45.88 -8.22 -15.98
C TRP A 229 46.31 -9.38 -15.06
N GLU A 230 47.10 -10.35 -15.57
CA GLU A 230 47.64 -11.48 -14.80
C GLU A 230 48.97 -11.17 -14.10
N THR A 231 49.79 -10.30 -14.72
CA THR A 231 51.19 -10.05 -14.35
C THR A 231 51.33 -8.87 -13.39
N LYS A 232 50.37 -7.94 -13.39
CA LYS A 232 50.35 -6.74 -12.55
C LYS A 232 49.21 -6.81 -11.54
N ASP A 233 49.46 -6.24 -10.37
CA ASP A 233 48.45 -6.10 -9.33
C ASP A 233 47.45 -4.97 -9.67
N CYS A 234 46.55 -5.25 -10.63
CA CYS A 234 45.58 -4.30 -11.15
C CYS A 234 44.17 -4.91 -11.16
N HIS A 235 43.64 -5.16 -9.97
CA HIS A 235 42.30 -5.71 -9.79
C HIS A 235 41.53 -4.94 -8.73
N VAL A 236 40.22 -4.78 -8.94
CA VAL A 236 39.34 -3.97 -8.09
C VAL A 236 38.73 -4.80 -6.98
N SER A 237 38.29 -6.02 -7.26
CA SER A 237 37.71 -6.89 -6.24
C SER A 237 37.79 -8.35 -6.65
N ARG A 238 37.56 -9.26 -5.71
CA ARG A 238 37.51 -10.70 -5.97
C ARG A 238 36.22 -11.29 -5.39
N VAL A 239 35.61 -12.22 -6.12
CA VAL A 239 34.49 -13.02 -5.64
C VAL A 239 34.95 -14.47 -5.50
N PRO A 240 34.79 -15.10 -4.33
CA PRO A 240 35.23 -16.47 -4.12
C PRO A 240 34.38 -17.48 -4.88
N GLN A 241 34.96 -18.67 -5.08
CA GLN A 241 34.25 -19.80 -5.65
C GLN A 241 33.10 -20.27 -4.76
N PRO A 242 32.08 -20.93 -5.35
CA PRO A 242 31.02 -21.58 -4.58
C PRO A 242 31.60 -22.42 -3.45
N THR A 243 31.07 -22.22 -2.25
CA THR A 243 31.64 -22.79 -1.02
C THR A 243 30.62 -23.69 -0.35
N ILE A 244 31.08 -24.88 0.05
CA ILE A 244 30.31 -25.88 0.79
C ILE A 244 30.48 -25.60 2.28
N TYR A 245 29.34 -25.44 2.95
CA TYR A 245 29.25 -25.13 4.37
C TYR A 245 28.53 -26.25 5.12
N ILE A 246 28.95 -26.49 6.36
CA ILE A 246 28.32 -27.41 7.31
C ILE A 246 28.08 -26.72 8.64
N ASN A 247 27.34 -27.39 9.53
CA ASN A 247 27.21 -26.96 10.91
C ASN A 247 28.56 -27.10 11.65
N PRO A 248 29.09 -26.05 12.32
CA PRO A 248 30.33 -26.16 13.09
C PRO A 248 30.26 -27.19 14.22
N ARG A 249 29.06 -27.50 14.73
CA ARG A 249 28.84 -28.53 15.78
C ARG A 249 29.03 -29.95 15.27
N ARG A 250 29.06 -30.16 13.95
CA ARG A 250 29.20 -31.47 13.29
C ARG A 250 30.60 -31.63 12.69
N SER A 251 31.63 -31.27 13.45
CA SER A 251 33.04 -31.43 13.02
C SER A 251 33.41 -32.90 12.75
N ASP A 252 32.69 -33.85 13.36
CA ASP A 252 32.78 -35.29 13.09
C ASP A 252 32.36 -35.64 11.66
N LEU A 253 31.40 -34.92 11.08
CA LEU A 253 30.98 -35.10 9.69
C LEU A 253 31.91 -34.42 8.68
N LYS A 254 32.75 -33.46 9.10
CA LYS A 254 33.64 -32.71 8.19
C LYS A 254 34.49 -33.64 7.32
N THR A 255 35.24 -34.55 7.95
CA THR A 255 36.12 -35.49 7.25
C THR A 255 35.33 -36.46 6.37
N VAL A 256 34.17 -36.93 6.88
CA VAL A 256 33.32 -37.88 6.14
C VAL A 256 32.75 -37.24 4.88
N ILE A 257 32.20 -36.03 4.97
CA ILE A 257 31.64 -35.30 3.83
C ILE A 257 32.76 -34.96 2.84
N HIS A 258 33.90 -34.49 3.34
CA HIS A 258 35.08 -34.20 2.51
C HIS A 258 35.49 -35.42 1.68
N ASP A 259 35.75 -36.56 2.32
CA ASP A 259 36.26 -37.75 1.64
C ASP A 259 35.26 -38.31 0.61
N LEU A 260 33.96 -38.28 0.95
CA LEU A 260 32.91 -38.71 0.02
C LEU A 260 32.78 -37.77 -1.18
N LEU A 261 32.90 -36.45 -0.98
CA LEU A 261 32.84 -35.48 -2.07
C LEU A 261 34.08 -35.55 -2.97
N VAL A 262 35.28 -35.76 -2.40
CA VAL A 262 36.50 -36.01 -3.19
C VAL A 262 36.35 -37.27 -4.03
N GLN A 263 35.86 -38.37 -3.44
CA GLN A 263 35.59 -39.59 -4.17
C GLN A 263 34.53 -39.39 -5.26
N ALA A 264 33.47 -38.62 -4.96
CA ALA A 264 32.44 -38.30 -5.93
C ALA A 264 32.99 -37.54 -7.13
N VAL A 265 33.89 -36.58 -6.92
CA VAL A 265 34.59 -35.88 -8.01
C VAL A 265 35.40 -36.88 -8.84
N GLN A 266 36.18 -37.77 -8.22
CA GLN A 266 36.98 -38.77 -8.95
C GLN A 266 36.12 -39.69 -9.83
N VAL A 267 34.95 -40.08 -9.34
CA VAL A 267 34.06 -41.03 -10.05
C VAL A 267 33.17 -40.33 -11.08
N TYR A 268 32.69 -39.11 -10.81
CA TYR A 268 31.61 -38.46 -11.58
C TYR A 268 31.98 -37.14 -12.28
N SER A 269 33.25 -36.70 -12.24
CA SER A 269 33.73 -35.51 -12.98
C SER A 269 34.04 -35.77 -14.46
N GLY A 270 34.23 -37.03 -14.85
CA GLY A 270 34.58 -37.43 -16.22
C GLY A 270 33.41 -37.38 -17.20
N LYS A 271 33.70 -37.12 -18.49
CA LYS A 271 32.70 -37.11 -19.58
C LYS A 271 32.10 -38.49 -19.92
N SER A 272 32.64 -39.60 -19.37
CA SER A 272 32.44 -40.95 -19.91
C SER A 272 31.64 -41.94 -19.03
N THR A 273 31.18 -41.59 -17.83
CA THR A 273 30.37 -42.53 -17.01
C THR A 273 28.89 -42.20 -17.14
N GLY A 274 28.19 -42.88 -18.05
CA GLY A 274 26.79 -42.60 -18.44
C GLY A 274 25.71 -42.70 -17.34
N ILE A 275 26.07 -42.85 -16.06
CA ILE A 275 25.12 -43.03 -14.95
C ILE A 275 24.78 -41.69 -14.26
N PHE A 276 25.76 -40.82 -14.03
CA PHE A 276 25.57 -39.50 -13.43
C PHE A 276 26.81 -38.62 -13.69
N LYS A 277 26.59 -37.34 -13.98
CA LYS A 277 27.65 -36.33 -14.15
C LYS A 277 27.45 -35.25 -13.09
N LEU A 278 28.47 -35.03 -12.25
CA LEU A 278 28.36 -34.18 -11.07
C LEU A 278 28.12 -32.70 -11.41
N PHE A 279 28.97 -32.16 -12.28
CA PHE A 279 28.99 -30.74 -12.64
C PHE A 279 28.02 -30.42 -13.80
N ASP A 280 27.67 -31.40 -14.64
CA ASP A 280 26.74 -31.23 -15.75
C ASP A 280 25.30 -30.98 -15.24
N SER A 281 24.63 -30.00 -15.84
CA SER A 281 23.25 -29.63 -15.54
C SER A 281 22.33 -29.69 -16.78
N GLU A 282 22.88 -29.96 -17.97
CA GLU A 282 22.13 -29.88 -19.23
C GLU A 282 20.93 -30.82 -19.26
N GLU A 283 21.10 -32.04 -18.73
CA GLU A 283 20.05 -33.07 -18.64
C GLU A 283 18.84 -32.64 -17.80
N TYR A 284 18.99 -31.61 -16.95
CA TYR A 284 17.94 -31.13 -16.06
C TYR A 284 17.36 -29.78 -16.51
N THR A 285 17.76 -29.27 -17.67
CA THR A 285 17.24 -28.01 -18.23
C THR A 285 15.90 -28.25 -18.94
N CYS A 286 14.97 -27.30 -18.81
CA CYS A 286 13.73 -27.30 -19.60
C CYS A 286 13.90 -26.38 -20.83
N PRO A 287 13.23 -26.65 -21.97
CA PRO A 287 13.37 -25.84 -23.19
C PRO A 287 13.10 -24.34 -23.02
N SER A 288 12.29 -23.96 -22.02
CA SER A 288 11.88 -22.58 -21.73
C SER A 288 12.68 -21.89 -20.62
N ASP A 289 13.56 -22.61 -19.90
CA ASP A 289 14.35 -22.07 -18.79
C ASP A 289 15.68 -22.84 -18.69
N ARG A 290 16.75 -22.26 -19.25
CA ARG A 290 18.11 -22.82 -19.20
C ARG A 290 18.74 -22.50 -17.85
N SER A 291 18.24 -23.10 -16.77
CA SER A 291 18.89 -23.03 -15.47
C SER A 291 20.13 -23.92 -15.46
N LEU A 292 21.27 -23.33 -15.79
CA LEU A 292 22.59 -23.95 -15.67
C LEU A 292 23.06 -23.91 -14.20
N ASP A 293 24.18 -24.57 -13.91
CA ASP A 293 24.83 -24.58 -12.58
C ASP A 293 23.95 -25.07 -11.41
N LEU A 294 23.16 -26.14 -11.62
CA LEU A 294 22.36 -26.74 -10.55
C LEU A 294 23.26 -27.46 -9.53
N LEU A 295 23.18 -27.09 -8.25
CA LEU A 295 24.04 -27.52 -7.13
C LEU A 295 25.50 -27.07 -7.28
N PHE A 296 26.19 -27.59 -8.30
CA PHE A 296 27.56 -27.26 -8.66
C PHE A 296 27.59 -26.52 -10.00
N LYS A 297 28.65 -25.75 -10.22
CA LYS A 297 28.90 -25.06 -11.49
C LYS A 297 29.31 -26.03 -12.58
N GLN A 298 28.86 -25.78 -13.81
CA GLN A 298 29.21 -26.61 -14.97
C GLN A 298 30.68 -26.50 -15.35
N GLU A 299 31.28 -25.32 -15.13
CA GLU A 299 32.69 -25.06 -15.41
C GLU A 299 33.65 -25.72 -14.40
N SER A 300 33.14 -26.18 -13.27
CA SER A 300 33.93 -26.81 -12.22
C SER A 300 34.23 -28.27 -12.53
N ASN A 301 35.39 -28.75 -12.08
CA ASN A 301 35.79 -30.15 -12.24
C ASN A 301 36.54 -30.71 -11.01
N VAL A 302 36.82 -29.88 -10.01
CA VAL A 302 37.50 -30.26 -8.77
C VAL A 302 36.86 -29.57 -7.57
N LEU A 303 36.99 -30.17 -6.39
CA LEU A 303 36.67 -29.57 -5.10
C LEU A 303 37.95 -29.46 -4.28
N ILE A 304 38.23 -28.27 -3.75
CA ILE A 304 39.45 -27.97 -2.98
C ILE A 304 39.08 -27.85 -1.51
N ASN A 305 39.86 -28.51 -0.65
CA ASN A 305 39.66 -28.48 0.80
C ASN A 305 39.95 -27.09 1.37
N ILE A 306 39.12 -26.65 2.32
CA ILE A 306 39.32 -25.42 3.08
C ILE A 306 39.78 -25.78 4.49
N ASP A 307 41.00 -25.36 4.81
CA ASP A 307 41.54 -25.41 6.15
C ASP A 307 41.74 -24.00 6.71
N GLU A 308 40.72 -23.51 7.42
CA GLU A 308 40.75 -22.19 8.05
C GLU A 308 41.83 -22.05 9.12
N THR A 309 42.41 -23.14 9.63
CA THR A 309 43.53 -23.06 10.58
C THR A 309 44.84 -22.63 9.91
N ILE A 310 44.96 -22.88 8.60
CA ILE A 310 46.15 -22.55 7.79
C ILE A 310 45.96 -21.19 7.12
N LYS A 311 44.80 -20.96 6.48
CA LYS A 311 44.49 -19.73 5.76
C LYS A 311 42.99 -19.44 5.87
N SER A 312 42.65 -18.20 6.24
CA SER A 312 41.28 -17.72 6.24
C SER A 312 40.68 -17.74 4.82
N HIS A 313 39.58 -18.46 4.65
CA HIS A 313 38.88 -18.56 3.37
C HIS A 313 38.29 -17.22 2.94
N ALA A 314 38.58 -16.82 1.70
CA ALA A 314 38.02 -15.65 1.01
C ALA A 314 38.15 -14.31 1.76
N GLU A 315 39.16 -14.13 2.61
CA GLU A 315 39.30 -12.96 3.50
C GLU A 315 39.13 -11.60 2.79
N PRO A 316 39.76 -11.33 1.62
CA PRO A 316 39.54 -10.06 0.90
C PRO A 316 38.07 -9.77 0.57
N PHE A 317 37.31 -10.80 0.20
CA PHE A 317 35.88 -10.67 -0.08
C PHE A 317 35.09 -10.39 1.20
N PHE A 318 35.41 -11.09 2.29
CA PHE A 318 34.77 -10.86 3.58
C PHE A 318 35.00 -9.43 4.10
N SER A 319 36.22 -8.91 3.94
CA SER A 319 36.59 -7.55 4.33
C SER A 319 35.79 -6.49 3.56
N VAL A 320 35.66 -6.66 2.24
CA VAL A 320 34.84 -5.77 1.39
C VAL A 320 33.36 -5.88 1.74
N MET A 321 32.82 -7.09 1.90
CA MET A 321 31.41 -7.28 2.23
C MET A 321 31.07 -6.73 3.62
N GLN A 322 31.97 -6.87 4.59
CA GLN A 322 31.82 -6.23 5.89
C GLN A 322 31.76 -4.70 5.75
N THR A 323 32.63 -4.12 4.92
CA THR A 323 32.57 -2.67 4.64
C THR A 323 31.22 -2.26 4.07
N VAL A 324 30.63 -3.05 3.17
CA VAL A 324 29.31 -2.78 2.56
C VAL A 324 28.17 -2.93 3.58
N GLU A 325 28.21 -3.93 4.46
CA GLU A 325 27.19 -4.15 5.50
C GLU A 325 27.26 -3.12 6.64
N GLU A 326 28.43 -2.52 6.89
CA GLU A 326 28.60 -1.42 7.85
C GLU A 326 28.06 -0.07 7.34
N LEU A 327 27.71 0.03 6.05
CA LEU A 327 27.13 1.25 5.49
C LEU A 327 25.73 1.50 6.03
N VAL A 328 25.46 2.76 6.39
CA VAL A 328 24.15 3.19 6.88
C VAL A 328 23.41 3.84 5.72
N PRO A 329 22.26 3.30 5.28
CA PRO A 329 21.44 3.93 4.26
C PRO A 329 21.07 5.36 4.62
N LYS A 330 20.94 6.24 3.62
CA LYS A 330 20.45 7.61 3.80
C LYS A 330 19.10 7.62 4.50
N THR A 331 18.77 8.74 5.13
CA THR A 331 17.43 8.94 5.70
C THR A 331 16.42 8.84 4.57
N MET A 332 15.53 7.84 4.61
CA MET A 332 14.53 7.64 3.57
C MET A 332 13.29 8.49 3.79
N CYS A 333 12.77 9.11 2.73
CA CYS A 333 11.51 9.84 2.75
C CYS A 333 10.72 9.64 1.46
N ARG A 334 9.65 8.85 1.52
CA ARG A 334 8.73 8.59 0.42
C ARG A 334 7.49 9.47 0.51
N VAL A 335 7.25 10.26 -0.53
CA VAL A 335 6.07 11.13 -0.64
C VAL A 335 4.95 10.35 -1.30
N CYS A 336 3.80 10.28 -0.62
CA CYS A 336 2.63 9.61 -1.11
C CYS A 336 1.64 10.59 -1.76
N VAL A 337 1.22 10.24 -2.97
CA VAL A 337 0.30 10.99 -3.82
C VAL A 337 -0.81 10.08 -4.33
N ILE A 338 -1.92 10.68 -4.78
CA ILE A 338 -3.12 9.92 -5.18
C ILE A 338 -3.49 10.05 -6.66
N LYS A 339 -2.70 10.82 -7.41
CA LYS A 339 -2.96 11.18 -8.81
C LYS A 339 -1.71 10.91 -9.65
N PRO A 340 -1.85 10.33 -10.86
CA PRO A 340 -0.70 10.09 -11.74
C PRO A 340 0.10 11.36 -12.05
N GLU A 341 -0.57 12.50 -12.27
CA GLU A 341 0.09 13.77 -12.58
C GLU A 341 0.99 14.24 -11.42
N LEU A 342 0.52 14.02 -10.18
CA LEU A 342 1.27 14.34 -8.97
C LEU A 342 2.44 13.37 -8.73
N TYR A 343 2.30 12.13 -9.20
CA TYR A 343 3.37 11.14 -9.11
C TYR A 343 4.52 11.47 -10.05
N GLU A 344 4.22 11.90 -11.28
CA GLU A 344 5.22 12.42 -12.20
C GLU A 344 5.91 13.67 -11.64
N GLY A 345 5.13 14.61 -11.08
CA GLY A 345 5.67 15.77 -10.37
C GLY A 345 6.63 15.37 -9.24
N CYS A 346 6.24 14.40 -8.41
CA CYS A 346 7.09 13.88 -7.33
C CYS A 346 8.44 13.33 -7.85
N LYS A 347 8.43 12.57 -8.96
CA LYS A 347 9.66 12.02 -9.56
C LYS A 347 10.59 13.10 -10.09
N MET A 348 10.04 14.15 -10.70
CA MET A 348 10.83 15.30 -11.16
C MET A 348 11.55 15.97 -9.98
N PHE A 349 10.84 16.19 -8.86
CA PHE A 349 11.45 16.80 -7.66
C PHE A 349 12.49 15.90 -7.00
N LYS A 350 12.26 14.58 -6.97
CA LYS A 350 13.29 13.62 -6.56
C LYS A 350 14.58 13.84 -7.35
N GLY A 351 14.50 13.91 -8.68
CA GLY A 351 15.66 14.19 -9.53
C GLY A 351 16.34 15.52 -9.21
N MET A 352 15.59 16.59 -8.95
CA MET A 352 16.17 17.88 -8.55
C MET A 352 16.88 17.82 -7.20
N PHE A 353 16.29 17.13 -6.22
CA PHE A 353 16.83 17.03 -4.86
C PHE A 353 18.12 16.20 -4.79
N GLU A 354 18.31 15.28 -5.73
CA GLU A 354 19.55 14.50 -5.88
C GLU A 354 20.76 15.37 -6.28
N HIS A 355 20.54 16.53 -6.91
CA HIS A 355 21.63 17.42 -7.36
C HIS A 355 22.09 18.46 -6.32
N VAL A 356 21.44 18.50 -5.15
CA VAL A 356 21.75 19.46 -4.09
C VAL A 356 22.21 18.71 -2.85
N GLU A 357 23.44 18.97 -2.40
CA GLU A 357 24.11 18.20 -1.33
C GLU A 357 23.23 18.00 -0.09
N VAL A 358 22.62 19.07 0.43
CA VAL A 358 21.81 19.02 1.66
C VAL A 358 20.51 18.23 1.48
N THR A 359 19.89 18.29 0.29
CA THR A 359 18.66 17.53 0.03
C THR A 359 18.95 16.09 -0.33
N ASN A 360 20.12 15.82 -0.92
CA ASN A 360 20.59 14.49 -1.29
C ASN A 360 21.06 13.65 -0.08
N ASP A 361 21.24 14.25 1.10
CA ASP A 361 21.40 13.50 2.36
C ASP A 361 20.13 12.67 2.73
N VAL A 362 19.00 12.97 2.09
CA VAL A 362 17.74 12.22 2.19
C VAL A 362 17.51 11.43 0.90
N ALA A 363 17.21 10.14 1.01
CA ALA A 363 16.81 9.31 -0.12
C ALA A 363 15.31 9.47 -0.38
N TRP A 364 14.98 10.25 -1.41
CA TRP A 364 13.60 10.59 -1.77
C TRP A 364 12.95 9.50 -2.62
N GLY A 365 11.70 9.20 -2.33
CA GLY A 365 10.90 8.27 -3.11
C GLY A 365 9.48 8.78 -3.33
N CYS A 366 8.76 8.15 -4.25
CA CYS A 366 7.38 8.49 -4.59
C CYS A 366 6.49 7.26 -4.50
N VAL A 367 5.29 7.41 -3.94
CA VAL A 367 4.30 6.35 -3.80
C VAL A 367 2.98 6.83 -4.38
N LEU A 368 2.44 6.13 -5.38
CA LEU A 368 1.11 6.36 -5.90
C LEU A 368 0.11 5.44 -5.17
N ALA A 369 -0.79 6.04 -4.39
CA ALA A 369 -1.87 5.35 -3.70
C ALA A 369 -3.21 5.54 -4.43
N PRO A 370 -4.14 4.57 -4.38
CA PRO A 370 -5.46 4.70 -5.02
C PRO A 370 -6.35 5.79 -4.42
N SER A 371 -6.23 6.06 -3.12
CA SER A 371 -6.95 7.15 -2.46
C SER A 371 -6.18 7.74 -1.28
N LYS A 372 -6.71 8.82 -0.69
CA LYS A 372 -6.14 9.45 0.51
C LYS A 372 -6.07 8.48 1.69
N MET A 373 -7.02 7.55 1.81
CA MET A 373 -7.07 6.59 2.91
C MET A 373 -5.97 5.54 2.79
N GLU A 374 -5.77 4.96 1.60
CA GLU A 374 -4.63 4.05 1.35
C GLU A 374 -3.30 4.77 1.51
N CYS A 375 -3.25 6.07 1.21
CA CYS A 375 -2.08 6.89 1.44
C CYS A 375 -1.77 7.06 2.94
N MET A 376 -2.79 7.35 3.77
CA MET A 376 -2.66 7.40 5.23
C MET A 376 -2.24 6.03 5.81
N GLN A 377 -2.85 4.95 5.33
CA GLN A 377 -2.49 3.58 5.71
C GLN A 377 -1.05 3.24 5.31
N ALA A 378 -0.63 3.61 4.10
CA ALA A 378 0.73 3.40 3.64
C ALA A 378 1.75 4.13 4.53
N ILE A 379 1.40 5.32 5.04
CA ILE A 379 2.24 6.04 5.99
C ILE A 379 2.28 5.33 7.35
N MET A 380 1.12 4.87 7.86
CA MET A 380 1.06 4.11 9.11
C MET A 380 1.87 2.81 9.04
N ASP A 381 1.79 2.09 7.92
CA ASP A 381 2.52 0.84 7.63
C ASP A 381 4.02 1.06 7.39
N GLY A 382 4.48 2.32 7.26
CA GLY A 382 5.84 2.62 6.86
C GLY A 382 6.17 2.23 5.41
N LYS A 383 5.17 2.18 4.52
CA LYS A 383 5.32 2.07 3.05
C LYS A 383 5.46 3.44 2.37
N ALA A 384 4.97 4.49 3.02
CA ALA A 384 5.20 5.89 2.68
C ALA A 384 5.57 6.68 3.95
N ASP A 385 5.98 7.95 3.80
CA ASP A 385 6.49 8.74 4.94
C ASP A 385 5.86 10.12 5.06
N LEU A 386 5.45 10.72 3.94
CA LEU A 386 4.79 12.03 3.89
C LEU A 386 3.56 12.02 3.00
N MET A 387 2.53 12.76 3.38
CA MET A 387 1.43 13.15 2.50
C MET A 387 0.95 14.56 2.87
N THR A 388 0.28 15.23 1.93
CA THR A 388 -0.52 16.41 2.28
C THR A 388 -1.90 16.01 2.76
N ALA A 389 -2.34 16.62 3.86
CA ALA A 389 -3.72 16.56 4.33
C ALA A 389 -4.33 17.96 4.44
N ASN A 390 -5.59 18.13 4.01
CA ASN A 390 -6.44 19.26 4.42
C ASN A 390 -7.01 19.03 5.84
N PRO A 391 -7.67 20.00 6.50
CA PRO A 391 -8.11 19.83 7.90
C PRO A 391 -9.07 18.66 8.14
N SER A 392 -9.93 18.32 7.16
CA SER A 392 -10.81 17.15 7.28
C SER A 392 -10.00 15.85 7.22
N GLU A 393 -9.04 15.78 6.29
CA GLU A 393 -8.10 14.66 6.18
C GLU A 393 -7.19 14.55 7.41
N MET A 394 -6.73 15.66 8.00
CA MET A 394 -5.91 15.67 9.22
C MET A 394 -6.63 15.03 10.41
N PHE A 395 -7.92 15.34 10.57
CA PHE A 395 -8.74 14.77 11.63
C PHE A 395 -8.82 13.25 11.52
N ILE A 396 -9.08 12.74 10.31
CA ILE A 396 -9.14 11.30 10.03
C ILE A 396 -7.74 10.66 10.18
N ALA A 397 -6.72 11.23 9.56
CA ALA A 397 -5.34 10.77 9.60
C ALA A 397 -4.82 10.62 11.05
N GLY A 398 -5.05 11.63 11.89
CA GLY A 398 -4.59 11.59 13.27
C GLY A 398 -5.39 10.64 14.16
N ARG A 399 -6.72 10.58 13.97
CA ARG A 399 -7.60 9.75 14.79
C ARG A 399 -7.54 8.27 14.45
N GLU A 400 -7.40 7.92 13.16
CA GLU A 400 -7.53 6.54 12.69
C GLU A 400 -6.20 5.91 12.25
N PHE A 401 -5.25 6.72 11.79
CA PHE A 401 -3.98 6.22 11.26
C PHE A 401 -2.76 6.62 12.10
N ASN A 402 -2.99 7.30 13.24
CA ASN A 402 -1.94 7.79 14.12
C ASN A 402 -0.89 8.65 13.39
N LEU A 403 -1.35 9.46 12.43
CA LEU A 403 -0.54 10.44 11.72
C LEU A 403 -0.48 11.76 12.50
N GLN A 404 0.58 12.52 12.29
CA GLN A 404 0.86 13.77 12.96
C GLN A 404 1.17 14.87 11.95
N PRO A 405 0.63 16.09 12.13
CA PRO A 405 1.12 17.28 11.44
C PRO A 405 2.63 17.43 11.62
N PHE A 406 3.34 17.67 10.54
CA PHE A 406 4.80 17.76 10.49
C PHE A 406 5.26 19.17 10.11
N MET A 407 4.75 19.70 9.00
CA MET A 407 5.05 21.05 8.52
C MET A 407 3.80 21.74 7.99
N SER A 408 3.55 22.97 8.44
CA SER A 408 2.43 23.80 8.01
C SER A 408 2.77 24.53 6.71
N GLN A 409 1.72 24.93 6.00
CA GLN A 409 1.84 25.77 4.81
C GLN A 409 1.42 27.19 5.16
N GLU A 410 2.32 28.13 4.89
CA GLU A 410 2.14 29.56 5.05
C GLU A 410 1.83 30.16 3.68
N PHE A 411 0.71 30.87 3.55
CA PHE A 411 0.32 31.54 2.30
C PHE A 411 0.53 33.05 2.41
N ASP A 412 0.96 33.65 1.30
CA ASP A 412 0.91 35.10 1.11
C ASP A 412 -0.51 35.48 0.68
N THR A 413 -1.37 35.85 1.63
CA THR A 413 -2.81 35.91 1.38
C THR A 413 -3.31 37.11 0.57
N LEU A 414 -2.52 38.16 0.30
CA LEU A 414 -2.99 39.30 -0.53
C LEU A 414 -1.83 40.07 -1.18
N ASN A 415 -1.54 39.76 -2.45
CA ASN A 415 -0.74 40.62 -3.33
C ASN A 415 -1.68 41.16 -4.43
N PRO A 416 -1.95 42.49 -4.54
CA PRO A 416 -1.11 43.58 -4.08
C PRO A 416 -1.61 44.28 -2.80
N GLN A 417 -0.67 44.93 -2.13
CA GLN A 417 -0.87 45.69 -0.91
C GLN A 417 -1.90 46.82 -1.08
N VAL A 418 -2.84 46.90 -0.14
CA VAL A 418 -3.66 48.10 0.07
C VAL A 418 -2.93 48.95 1.11
N ASP A 419 -2.57 50.20 0.77
CA ASP A 419 -1.90 51.17 1.66
C ASP A 419 -0.50 50.79 2.18
N GLY A 420 0.29 50.02 1.43
CA GLY A 420 1.69 49.74 1.77
C GLY A 420 1.90 48.90 3.03
N LYS A 421 0.85 48.21 3.49
CA LYS A 421 0.89 47.25 4.60
C LYS A 421 0.20 45.96 4.16
N SER A 422 0.85 44.80 4.33
CA SER A 422 0.16 43.51 4.24
C SER A 422 -0.86 43.45 5.39
N GLN A 423 -2.14 43.38 5.07
CA GLN A 423 -3.20 43.39 6.10
C GLN A 423 -3.32 42.02 6.80
N PHE A 424 -2.70 40.97 6.26
CA PHE A 424 -2.53 39.68 6.90
C PHE A 424 -1.07 39.22 6.72
N ASP A 425 -0.35 39.16 7.82
CA ASP A 425 0.93 38.42 7.92
C ASP A 425 0.66 36.99 7.48
N ASN A 426 1.32 36.47 6.45
CA ASN A 426 1.92 35.13 6.48
C ASN A 426 1.19 34.09 7.38
N THR A 427 -0.06 33.72 7.04
CA THR A 427 -0.93 32.95 7.95
C THR A 427 -0.91 31.45 7.66
N THR A 428 -0.88 30.64 8.72
CA THR A 428 -1.04 29.17 8.67
C THR A 428 -2.49 28.71 8.90
N PHE A 429 -3.41 29.66 9.11
CA PHE A 429 -4.83 29.40 9.37
C PHE A 429 -5.70 30.59 8.93
N THR A 430 -7.01 30.37 8.81
CA THR A 430 -8.02 31.41 8.63
C THR A 430 -9.16 31.26 9.63
N TYR A 431 -9.99 32.28 9.86
CA TYR A 431 -11.16 32.16 10.73
C TYR A 431 -12.43 31.94 9.92
N THR A 432 -13.33 31.10 10.44
CA THR A 432 -14.70 31.01 9.91
C THR A 432 -15.58 32.08 10.54
N ILE A 433 -16.21 32.90 9.73
CA ILE A 433 -17.07 34.01 10.18
C ILE A 433 -18.47 33.88 9.57
N ALA A 434 -19.47 34.41 10.27
CA ALA A 434 -20.81 34.57 9.72
C ALA A 434 -21.14 36.05 9.52
N VAL A 435 -21.74 36.38 8.37
CA VAL A 435 -22.09 37.75 7.98
C VAL A 435 -23.56 37.88 7.64
N MET A 436 -24.16 39.00 8.00
CA MET A 436 -25.55 39.38 7.73
C MET A 436 -25.59 40.83 7.27
N THR A 437 -26.53 41.21 6.39
CA THR A 437 -26.65 42.62 6.00
C THR A 437 -27.30 43.44 7.12
N LYS A 438 -26.86 44.68 7.31
CA LYS A 438 -27.49 45.59 8.28
C LYS A 438 -28.96 45.82 7.97
N GLU A 439 -29.29 45.96 6.69
CA GLU A 439 -30.68 46.09 6.24
C GLU A 439 -31.55 44.93 6.72
N ARG A 440 -31.10 43.67 6.53
CA ARG A 440 -31.83 42.48 6.97
C ARG A 440 -31.87 42.37 8.50
N LEU A 441 -30.80 42.75 9.18
CA LEU A 441 -30.74 42.75 10.65
C LEU A 441 -31.83 43.67 11.21
N PHE A 442 -31.89 44.91 10.70
CA PHE A 442 -32.84 45.92 11.14
C PHE A 442 -34.28 45.55 10.79
N GLU A 443 -34.52 44.98 9.60
CA GLU A 443 -35.84 44.51 9.18
C GLU A 443 -36.41 43.43 10.12
N LYS A 444 -35.57 42.48 10.57
CA LYS A 444 -36.02 41.36 11.40
C LYS A 444 -36.04 41.66 12.90
N TYR A 445 -35.09 42.46 13.39
CA TYR A 445 -34.81 42.58 14.82
C TYR A 445 -34.78 44.03 15.35
N GLY A 446 -34.76 45.05 14.47
CA GLY A 446 -34.62 46.46 14.84
C GLY A 446 -33.17 46.96 14.92
N GLU A 447 -32.98 48.26 15.18
CA GLU A 447 -31.66 48.92 15.12
C GLU A 447 -30.77 48.67 16.37
N ASP A 448 -31.36 48.40 17.54
CA ASP A 448 -30.64 48.26 18.83
C ASP A 448 -30.23 46.82 19.19
N VAL A 449 -30.07 45.95 18.18
CA VAL A 449 -29.89 44.51 18.38
C VAL A 449 -28.44 44.19 18.71
N ARG A 450 -28.22 43.64 19.91
CA ARG A 450 -26.89 43.18 20.36
C ARG A 450 -26.70 41.67 20.28
N PHE A 451 -27.80 40.92 20.38
CA PHE A 451 -27.80 39.47 20.31
C PHE A 451 -28.98 39.02 19.47
N LEU A 452 -28.75 38.09 18.53
CA LEU A 452 -29.79 37.49 17.73
C LEU A 452 -29.82 35.97 17.90
N ASN A 453 -31.01 35.41 17.76
CA ASN A 453 -31.21 33.96 17.68
C ASN A 453 -31.19 33.54 16.20
N MET A 454 -30.29 32.63 15.84
CA MET A 454 -30.13 32.14 14.46
C MET A 454 -31.24 31.17 14.02
N THR A 455 -32.11 30.73 14.94
CA THR A 455 -33.24 29.85 14.62
C THR A 455 -34.18 30.53 13.64
N GLY A 456 -34.57 29.82 12.57
CA GLY A 456 -35.49 30.33 11.56
C GLY A 456 -34.88 31.36 10.59
N LEU A 457 -33.57 31.59 10.62
CA LEU A 457 -32.89 32.34 9.57
C LEU A 457 -32.81 31.53 8.27
N LYS A 458 -32.64 32.24 7.15
CA LYS A 458 -32.30 31.67 5.85
C LYS A 458 -30.79 31.69 5.64
N THR A 459 -30.18 30.60 5.21
CA THR A 459 -28.71 30.51 5.13
C THR A 459 -28.18 30.41 3.70
N CYS A 460 -27.06 31.07 3.45
CA CYS A 460 -26.31 31.01 2.20
C CYS A 460 -24.96 30.33 2.45
N HIS A 461 -24.72 29.21 1.78
CA HIS A 461 -23.45 28.47 1.86
C HIS A 461 -22.74 28.47 0.51
N ALA A 462 -21.43 28.51 0.53
CA ALA A 462 -20.55 28.43 -0.63
C ALA A 462 -20.53 27.04 -1.27
N GLY A 463 -20.90 26.00 -0.52
CA GLY A 463 -20.92 24.62 -0.99
C GLY A 463 -20.59 23.64 0.12
N ILE A 464 -21.03 22.39 -0.05
CA ILE A 464 -20.82 21.32 0.93
C ILE A 464 -19.33 20.92 1.06
N SER A 465 -18.54 21.08 0.00
CA SER A 465 -17.08 20.82 0.06
C SER A 465 -16.31 21.90 0.84
N LYS A 466 -16.90 23.09 1.04
CA LYS A 466 -16.24 24.24 1.69
C LYS A 466 -16.35 24.14 3.20
N LEU A 467 -15.24 23.77 3.85
CA LEU A 467 -15.16 23.54 5.29
C LEU A 467 -15.71 24.71 6.12
N SER A 468 -15.23 25.93 5.89
CA SER A 468 -15.66 27.14 6.62
C SER A 468 -17.09 27.58 6.30
N SER A 469 -17.68 27.08 5.21
CA SER A 469 -19.05 27.48 4.85
C SER A 469 -20.11 26.58 5.47
N PHE A 470 -19.83 25.29 5.65
CA PHE A 470 -20.82 24.34 6.15
C PHE A 470 -20.32 23.52 7.34
N LYS A 471 -19.35 22.62 7.14
CA LYS A 471 -18.94 21.63 8.15
C LYS A 471 -18.47 22.28 9.45
N HIS A 472 -17.61 23.29 9.38
CA HIS A 472 -17.08 23.94 10.56
C HIS A 472 -18.14 24.70 11.39
N PRO A 473 -18.91 25.65 10.81
CA PRO A 473 -19.89 26.41 11.58
C PRO A 473 -21.07 25.54 12.04
N ILE A 474 -21.60 24.66 11.18
CA ILE A 474 -22.70 23.76 11.56
C ILE A 474 -22.25 22.75 12.62
N GLY A 475 -21.06 22.17 12.46
CA GLY A 475 -20.50 21.27 13.46
C GLY A 475 -20.35 21.95 14.82
N TRP A 476 -19.91 23.21 14.85
CA TRP A 476 -19.77 23.95 16.10
C TRP A 476 -21.13 24.21 16.76
N LEU A 477 -22.13 24.61 15.96
CA LEU A 477 -23.50 24.84 16.43
C LEU A 477 -24.19 23.56 16.91
N LEU A 478 -23.82 22.39 16.38
CA LEU A 478 -24.24 21.10 16.91
C LEU A 478 -23.49 20.77 18.21
N ALA A 479 -22.18 21.06 18.26
CA ALA A 479 -21.33 20.74 19.40
C ALA A 479 -21.67 21.55 20.67
N ASN A 480 -22.05 22.82 20.50
CA ASN A 480 -22.41 23.71 21.60
C ASN A 480 -23.91 23.64 21.97
N GLY A 481 -24.71 22.85 21.24
CA GLY A 481 -26.14 22.67 21.47
C GLY A 481 -27.05 23.77 20.91
N THR A 482 -26.55 24.72 20.12
CA THR A 482 -27.39 25.73 19.45
C THR A 482 -28.33 25.06 18.44
N ILE A 483 -27.81 24.16 17.61
CA ILE A 483 -28.61 23.30 16.73
C ILE A 483 -28.82 21.97 17.47
N PRO A 484 -30.07 21.58 17.77
CA PRO A 484 -30.32 20.27 18.36
C PRO A 484 -30.02 19.17 17.35
N ARG A 485 -29.33 18.11 17.79
CA ARG A 485 -29.07 16.93 16.98
C ARG A 485 -30.35 16.10 16.84
N ILE A 486 -31.04 16.26 15.71
CA ILE A 486 -32.27 15.55 15.35
C ILE A 486 -32.04 14.81 14.04
N GLY A 487 -32.04 13.46 14.12
CA GLY A 487 -31.83 12.63 12.95
C GLY A 487 -30.49 12.91 12.27
N SER A 488 -30.51 13.07 10.95
CA SER A 488 -29.29 13.36 10.18
C SER A 488 -28.77 14.79 10.37
N VAL A 489 -27.52 15.08 9.97
CA VAL A 489 -26.98 16.46 10.02
C VAL A 489 -27.87 17.37 9.16
N PHE A 490 -28.24 16.89 7.98
CA PHE A 490 -29.11 17.61 7.06
C PHE A 490 -30.50 17.87 7.64
N GLU A 491 -31.08 16.90 8.36
CA GLU A 491 -32.35 17.08 9.05
C GLU A 491 -32.26 18.12 10.17
N SER A 492 -31.22 18.04 11.00
CA SER A 492 -30.99 19.00 12.09
C SER A 492 -30.89 20.44 11.57
N VAL A 493 -30.09 20.65 10.52
CA VAL A 493 -29.91 21.96 9.88
C VAL A 493 -31.20 22.44 9.23
N SER A 494 -31.88 21.59 8.46
CA SER A 494 -33.11 21.97 7.75
C SER A 494 -34.30 22.23 8.68
N ARG A 495 -34.30 21.70 9.91
CA ARG A 495 -35.31 22.00 10.92
C ARG A 495 -35.00 23.28 11.70
N PHE A 496 -33.72 23.62 11.84
CA PHE A 496 -33.28 24.80 12.56
C PHE A 496 -33.40 26.08 11.73
N PHE A 497 -33.04 26.02 10.43
CA PHE A 497 -33.14 27.13 9.50
C PHE A 497 -34.43 27.07 8.67
N GLU A 498 -34.96 28.23 8.26
CA GLU A 498 -36.22 28.30 7.49
C GLU A 498 -36.02 27.77 6.06
N LYS A 499 -34.95 28.23 5.39
CA LYS A 499 -34.52 27.82 4.05
C LYS A 499 -33.01 27.94 3.94
N SER A 500 -32.40 27.16 3.06
CA SER A 500 -30.96 27.24 2.81
C SER A 500 -30.68 27.16 1.32
N CYS A 501 -29.55 27.73 0.91
CA CYS A 501 -28.85 27.31 -0.29
C CYS A 501 -27.52 26.66 0.11
N LEU A 502 -27.43 25.34 -0.05
CA LEU A 502 -26.23 24.55 0.17
C LEU A 502 -25.82 23.81 -1.11
N PRO A 503 -25.10 24.48 -2.03
CA PRO A 503 -24.63 23.89 -3.27
C PRO A 503 -23.88 22.57 -3.04
N GLY A 504 -24.18 21.57 -3.86
CA GLY A 504 -23.64 20.23 -3.77
C GLY A 504 -24.43 19.28 -2.87
N ALA A 505 -25.33 19.74 -1.99
CA ALA A 505 -25.98 18.86 -1.01
C ALA A 505 -27.03 17.91 -1.57
N THR A 506 -27.50 18.08 -2.81
CA THR A 506 -28.56 17.23 -3.38
C THR A 506 -28.12 15.76 -3.44
N PRO A 507 -29.06 14.79 -3.30
CA PRO A 507 -28.72 13.36 -3.38
C PRO A 507 -28.07 12.92 -4.71
N ARG A 508 -28.21 13.72 -5.77
CA ARG A 508 -27.56 13.48 -7.07
C ARG A 508 -26.10 13.92 -7.08
N SER A 509 -25.79 14.99 -6.36
CA SER A 509 -24.46 15.62 -6.34
C SER A 509 -23.59 15.16 -5.17
N TRP A 510 -24.21 14.72 -4.07
CA TRP A 510 -23.50 14.28 -2.88
C TRP A 510 -23.85 12.85 -2.51
N ARG A 511 -22.83 12.09 -2.13
CA ARG A 511 -22.98 10.73 -1.62
C ARG A 511 -22.18 10.54 -0.34
N TRP A 512 -22.67 9.65 0.52
CA TRP A 512 -22.05 9.34 1.81
C TRP A 512 -20.63 8.76 1.68
N ASP A 513 -20.34 8.03 0.60
CA ASP A 513 -19.02 7.44 0.31
C ASP A 513 -17.99 8.48 -0.15
N GLN A 514 -18.42 9.68 -0.51
CA GLN A 514 -17.54 10.72 -1.05
C GLN A 514 -17.09 11.76 0.00
N ASP A 515 -17.77 11.85 1.15
CA ASP A 515 -17.47 12.85 2.18
C ASP A 515 -16.78 12.24 3.41
N LEU A 516 -15.50 12.57 3.62
CA LEU A 516 -14.67 12.04 4.70
C LEU A 516 -15.22 12.30 6.12
N ILE A 517 -16.02 13.35 6.32
CA ILE A 517 -16.55 13.72 7.63
C ILE A 517 -18.00 13.32 7.75
N LEU A 518 -18.86 13.81 6.86
CA LEU A 518 -20.30 13.56 6.92
C LEU A 518 -20.63 12.09 6.61
N GLY A 519 -19.81 11.41 5.80
CA GLY A 519 -19.93 9.98 5.52
C GLY A 519 -19.88 9.09 6.76
N GLN A 520 -19.23 9.56 7.83
CA GLN A 520 -19.06 8.78 9.06
C GLN A 520 -20.32 8.69 9.92
N GLU A 521 -21.29 9.58 9.73
CA GLU A 521 -22.58 9.52 10.42
C GLU A 521 -23.30 8.17 10.19
N LEU A 522 -23.04 7.53 9.03
CA LEU A 522 -23.52 6.21 8.65
C LEU A 522 -22.56 5.04 8.96
N ASN A 523 -21.50 5.23 9.77
CA ASN A 523 -20.43 4.22 9.90
C ASN A 523 -20.21 3.62 11.32
N TRP A 524 -20.99 3.98 12.35
CA TRP A 524 -20.84 3.49 13.74
C TRP A 524 -19.40 3.23 14.23
N GLY A 525 -18.77 4.26 14.80
CA GLY A 525 -18.23 4.20 16.17
C GLY A 525 -17.14 3.18 16.55
N PHE A 526 -16.58 2.36 15.66
CA PHE A 526 -15.35 1.63 15.96
C PHE A 526 -14.16 2.54 15.67
N THR A 527 -13.64 3.19 16.72
CA THR A 527 -12.34 3.85 16.66
C THR A 527 -11.27 2.84 16.25
N GLY A 528 -10.66 3.02 15.07
CA GLY A 528 -9.56 2.18 14.58
C GLY A 528 -9.93 1.14 13.51
N TYR A 529 -11.18 1.05 13.07
CA TYR A 529 -11.57 0.19 11.93
C TYR A 529 -12.53 0.93 11.02
N ASN A 530 -11.99 1.42 9.90
CA ASN A 530 -12.80 1.99 8.84
C ASN A 530 -13.22 0.86 7.88
N PHE A 531 -14.52 0.58 7.83
CA PHE A 531 -15.07 -0.56 7.08
C PHE A 531 -15.08 -0.40 5.56
N TYR A 532 -14.52 0.70 5.05
CA TYR A 532 -14.54 1.06 3.63
C TYR A 532 -13.64 0.19 2.75
N ASN A 533 -12.81 -0.69 3.33
CA ASN A 533 -11.88 -1.50 2.55
C ASN A 533 -11.67 -2.91 3.12
N PHE A 534 -12.75 -3.51 3.64
CA PHE A 534 -12.72 -4.93 3.91
C PHE A 534 -12.56 -5.68 2.58
N THR A 535 -11.42 -6.34 2.39
CA THR A 535 -11.42 -7.50 1.50
C THR A 535 -12.47 -8.46 2.06
N GLY A 536 -13.29 -9.12 1.24
CA GLY A 536 -14.37 -9.97 1.77
C GLY A 536 -13.88 -11.07 2.74
N TYR A 537 -12.57 -11.36 2.75
CA TYR A 537 -11.87 -12.18 3.74
C TYR A 537 -11.88 -11.61 5.16
N GLU A 538 -11.56 -10.33 5.33
CA GLU A 538 -11.55 -9.65 6.63
C GLU A 538 -13.00 -9.51 7.15
N TRP A 539 -13.99 -9.37 6.24
CA TRP A 539 -15.41 -9.23 6.57
C TRP A 539 -15.94 -10.55 7.12
N PHE A 540 -15.55 -11.67 6.49
CA PHE A 540 -15.90 -13.01 6.93
C PHE A 540 -15.36 -13.34 8.33
N ASN A 541 -14.10 -12.98 8.62
CA ASN A 541 -13.49 -13.22 9.93
C ASN A 541 -14.14 -12.42 11.07
N MET A 542 -14.57 -11.18 10.81
CA MET A 542 -15.20 -10.31 11.82
C MET A 542 -16.66 -10.69 12.11
N ASN A 543 -17.37 -11.32 11.16
CA ASN A 543 -18.80 -11.66 11.28
C ASN A 543 -19.08 -13.10 11.75
N MET A 544 -18.07 -13.86 12.19
CA MET A 544 -18.24 -15.20 12.74
C MET A 544 -18.85 -15.18 14.17
N PRO A 545 -19.73 -16.13 14.54
CA PRO A 545 -20.29 -16.21 15.89
C PRO A 545 -19.21 -16.29 16.99
N ASN A 546 -19.51 -15.74 18.17
CA ASN A 546 -18.62 -15.64 19.33
C ASN A 546 -17.98 -16.97 19.80
N THR A 547 -18.54 -18.12 19.42
CA THR A 547 -17.96 -19.45 19.67
C THR A 547 -16.65 -19.68 18.90
N TRP A 548 -16.42 -19.00 17.77
CA TRP A 548 -15.16 -19.07 17.02
C TRP A 548 -14.08 -18.12 17.57
N ASN A 549 -14.48 -16.99 18.17
CA ASN A 549 -13.56 -16.08 18.85
C ASN A 549 -12.85 -16.71 20.07
N TYR A 550 -13.44 -17.76 20.66
CA TYR A 550 -12.80 -18.57 21.70
C TYR A 550 -11.55 -19.32 21.18
N TYR A 551 -11.50 -19.69 19.89
CA TYR A 551 -10.37 -20.38 19.27
C TYR A 551 -9.31 -19.41 18.72
N ASN A 552 -9.72 -18.23 18.24
CA ASN A 552 -8.79 -17.17 17.83
C ASN A 552 -7.95 -16.61 18.99
N TRP A 553 -8.52 -16.51 20.20
CA TRP A 553 -7.77 -16.07 21.39
C TRP A 553 -6.65 -17.03 21.82
N LYS A 554 -6.65 -18.28 21.34
CA LYS A 554 -5.62 -19.30 21.62
C LYS A 554 -4.56 -19.46 20.52
N GLY A 555 -4.52 -18.58 19.51
CA GLY A 555 -3.46 -18.59 18.50
C GLY A 555 -3.48 -19.79 17.54
N MET A 556 -4.63 -20.41 17.33
CA MET A 556 -4.83 -21.45 16.32
C MET A 556 -5.67 -20.87 15.17
N SER A 557 -5.04 -20.36 14.11
CA SER A 557 -5.77 -20.05 12.88
C SER A 557 -6.16 -21.36 12.17
N PRO A 558 -7.38 -21.49 11.62
CA PRO A 558 -7.70 -22.63 10.76
C PRO A 558 -6.96 -22.51 9.43
N ARG A 559 -6.18 -23.53 9.07
CA ARG A 559 -5.57 -23.80 7.75
C ARG A 559 -6.57 -23.88 6.57
N PHE A 560 -7.78 -23.38 6.73
CA PHE A 560 -8.91 -23.56 5.81
C PHE A 560 -8.79 -22.75 4.51
N PHE A 561 -8.24 -21.54 4.56
CA PHE A 561 -8.19 -20.65 3.38
C PHE A 561 -7.00 -20.87 2.43
N ASP A 562 -5.93 -21.53 2.89
CA ASP A 562 -4.79 -21.89 2.05
C ASP A 562 -5.09 -23.03 1.06
N VAL A 563 -6.18 -23.76 1.29
CA VAL A 563 -6.67 -24.84 0.42
C VAL A 563 -7.68 -24.30 -0.61
N PHE A 564 -8.45 -23.26 -0.25
CA PHE A 564 -9.54 -22.71 -1.08
C PHE A 564 -9.06 -22.22 -2.46
N PHE A 565 -7.85 -21.67 -2.56
CA PHE A 565 -7.30 -21.18 -3.84
C PHE A 565 -6.55 -22.23 -4.66
N LYS A 566 -6.52 -23.51 -4.26
CA LYS A 566 -5.63 -24.52 -4.86
C LYS A 566 -6.28 -25.63 -5.68
N THR A 567 -7.61 -25.67 -5.84
CA THR A 567 -8.30 -26.81 -6.48
C THR A 567 -9.28 -26.40 -7.57
N LEU A 568 -8.76 -25.99 -8.73
CA LEU A 568 -9.52 -26.01 -10.00
C LEU A 568 -8.88 -27.03 -10.94
N ASN A 569 -9.66 -28.01 -11.41
CA ASN A 569 -9.19 -29.10 -12.25
C ASN A 569 -9.28 -28.75 -13.76
N LYS A 570 -8.23 -29.12 -14.49
CA LYS A 570 -7.98 -28.86 -15.94
C LYS A 570 -9.08 -29.37 -16.91
N ALA A 571 -10.08 -30.11 -16.46
CA ALA A 571 -11.13 -30.68 -17.31
C ALA A 571 -12.31 -29.70 -17.51
N GLU A 572 -12.67 -28.91 -16.50
CA GLU A 572 -13.81 -27.97 -16.57
C GLU A 572 -13.47 -26.71 -17.39
N ILE A 573 -12.20 -26.30 -17.41
CA ILE A 573 -11.69 -25.20 -18.24
C ILE A 573 -11.74 -25.56 -19.74
N LYS A 574 -11.58 -26.85 -20.09
CA LYS A 574 -11.59 -27.31 -21.48
C LYS A 574 -12.99 -27.27 -22.10
N GLU A 575 -14.02 -27.48 -21.29
CA GLU A 575 -15.42 -27.37 -21.68
C GLU A 575 -15.84 -25.90 -21.82
N TRP A 576 -15.30 -25.03 -20.96
CA TRP A 576 -15.53 -23.57 -21.01
C TRP A 576 -14.87 -22.88 -22.22
N LEU A 577 -13.66 -23.31 -22.61
CA LEU A 577 -12.93 -22.81 -23.79
C LEU A 577 -13.48 -23.29 -25.14
N SER A 578 -14.42 -24.24 -25.14
CA SER A 578 -15.06 -24.77 -26.35
C SER A 578 -16.32 -23.99 -26.75
N SER A 579 -16.63 -22.90 -26.03
CA SER A 579 -17.78 -22.04 -26.30
C SER A 579 -17.72 -21.42 -27.71
N PRO A 580 -18.79 -21.55 -28.52
CA PRO A 580 -18.86 -21.02 -29.89
C PRO A 580 -18.59 -19.51 -30.02
N SER A 581 -18.72 -18.77 -28.92
CA SER A 581 -18.50 -17.32 -28.85
C SER A 581 -17.01 -16.93 -28.87
N LEU A 582 -16.11 -17.83 -28.45
CA LEU A 582 -14.66 -17.59 -28.37
C LEU A 582 -13.90 -17.93 -29.67
N MET A 583 -14.52 -18.67 -30.60
CA MET A 583 -13.92 -19.08 -31.88
C MET A 583 -13.85 -17.96 -32.94
N LYS A 584 -14.40 -16.77 -32.67
CA LYS A 584 -14.46 -15.65 -33.62
C LYS A 584 -13.35 -14.60 -33.47
N ALA A 585 -12.42 -14.78 -32.55
CA ALA A 585 -11.30 -13.86 -32.34
C ALA A 585 -10.03 -14.34 -33.09
N PRO A 586 -9.65 -13.74 -34.24
CA PRO A 586 -8.53 -14.22 -35.07
C PRO A 586 -7.15 -14.08 -34.42
N MET A 587 -7.02 -13.31 -33.32
CA MET A 587 -5.77 -13.19 -32.55
C MET A 587 -5.54 -14.36 -31.58
N LEU A 588 -6.60 -15.04 -31.11
CA LEU A 588 -6.48 -16.15 -30.15
C LEU A 588 -5.88 -17.41 -30.81
N LEU A 589 -6.11 -17.61 -32.10
CA LEU A 589 -5.66 -18.78 -32.86
C LEU A 589 -4.14 -18.80 -33.08
N LYS A 590 -3.50 -17.62 -33.06
CA LYS A 590 -2.03 -17.47 -33.17
C LYS A 590 -1.34 -17.66 -31.81
N PHE A 591 -2.06 -17.42 -30.71
CA PHE A 591 -1.59 -17.53 -29.33
C PHE A 591 -1.72 -18.95 -28.74
N LEU A 592 -2.72 -19.71 -29.20
CA LEU A 592 -3.00 -21.07 -28.72
C LEU A 592 -2.07 -22.16 -29.32
N SER A 593 -1.16 -21.81 -30.23
CA SER A 593 -0.19 -22.76 -30.81
C SER A 593 1.06 -22.98 -29.94
N SER A 594 1.30 -22.14 -28.91
CA SER A 594 2.40 -22.32 -27.96
C SER A 594 1.86 -22.77 -26.59
N GLN A 595 1.91 -24.07 -26.30
CA GLN A 595 1.41 -24.64 -25.03
C GLN A 595 2.33 -24.33 -23.83
N PRO A 596 1.86 -23.65 -22.76
CA PRO A 596 2.56 -23.61 -21.48
C PRO A 596 2.06 -24.73 -20.57
N SER A 597 2.96 -25.56 -20.06
CA SER A 597 2.64 -26.76 -19.27
C SER A 597 2.39 -26.50 -17.77
N SER A 598 2.39 -25.26 -17.28
CA SER A 598 2.10 -24.92 -15.88
C SER A 598 1.55 -23.50 -15.67
N LEU A 599 0.84 -23.27 -14.56
CA LEU A 599 0.31 -21.95 -14.13
C LEU A 599 1.42 -20.90 -13.94
N ARG A 600 2.62 -21.35 -13.56
CA ARG A 600 3.83 -20.52 -13.43
C ARG A 600 4.36 -20.04 -14.80
N GLY A 601 4.06 -20.80 -15.88
CA GLY A 601 4.34 -20.40 -17.26
C GLY A 601 3.33 -19.39 -17.82
N LEU A 602 2.13 -19.31 -17.24
CA LEU A 602 1.11 -18.32 -17.60
C LEU A 602 1.34 -16.98 -16.87
N SER A 603 1.69 -17.02 -15.57
CA SER A 603 2.08 -15.83 -14.79
C SER A 603 3.34 -15.16 -15.35
N LYS A 604 4.39 -15.92 -15.69
CA LYS A 604 5.59 -15.37 -16.38
C LYS A 604 5.30 -14.81 -17.78
N LEU A 605 4.16 -15.14 -18.39
CA LEU A 605 3.74 -14.62 -19.71
C LEU A 605 2.90 -13.34 -19.56
N LEU A 606 2.08 -13.26 -18.50
CA LEU A 606 1.31 -12.08 -18.11
C LEU A 606 2.21 -10.95 -17.59
N ASP A 607 3.29 -11.31 -16.91
CA ASP A 607 4.33 -10.35 -16.46
C ASP A 607 5.17 -9.76 -17.61
N ARG A 608 4.97 -10.23 -18.87
CA ARG A 608 5.67 -9.74 -20.08
C ARG A 608 4.80 -8.89 -20.99
N LEU A 609 3.57 -8.54 -20.58
CA LEU A 609 2.74 -7.60 -21.33
C LEU A 609 3.35 -6.18 -21.22
N PRO A 610 3.65 -5.50 -22.34
CA PRO A 610 3.99 -4.08 -22.32
C PRO A 610 2.78 -3.26 -21.83
N GLU A 611 3.03 -2.17 -21.11
CA GLU A 611 2.01 -1.18 -20.66
C GLU A 611 1.39 -0.35 -21.79
N GLU A 612 1.49 -0.77 -23.05
CA GLU A 612 0.88 -0.04 -24.18
C GLU A 612 -0.57 -0.48 -24.38
N ILE A 613 -1.43 -0.06 -23.46
CA ILE A 613 -2.86 0.17 -23.75
C ILE A 613 -3.21 1.57 -23.25
N HIS A 614 -2.52 2.57 -23.81
CA HIS A 614 -3.08 3.90 -23.97
C HIS A 614 -3.61 3.99 -25.40
N GLY A 615 -4.92 4.25 -25.55
CA GLY A 615 -5.53 4.56 -26.83
C GLY A 615 -6.62 3.58 -27.24
N LEU A 616 -7.82 3.75 -26.66
CA LEU A 616 -9.04 3.56 -27.42
C LEU A 616 -9.91 4.78 -27.15
N ASP A 617 -10.15 5.52 -28.22
CA ASP A 617 -10.83 6.81 -28.28
C ASP A 617 -12.25 6.77 -27.70
N ASP A 618 -12.66 7.93 -27.17
CA ASP A 618 -14.04 8.37 -27.05
C ASP A 618 -14.81 8.05 -28.34
N GLU A 619 -15.72 7.07 -28.32
CA GLU A 619 -16.99 7.05 -29.08
C GLU A 619 -17.58 5.63 -29.05
N THR A 620 -18.43 5.32 -28.08
CA THR A 620 -19.62 4.46 -28.24
C THR A 620 -20.50 4.54 -26.98
N VAL A 621 -21.16 5.69 -26.82
CA VAL A 621 -22.29 5.83 -25.90
C VAL A 621 -23.50 5.14 -26.52
N ILE A 622 -23.98 4.05 -25.92
CA ILE A 622 -25.33 3.53 -26.18
C ILE A 622 -26.30 4.25 -25.22
N PRO A 623 -27.40 4.86 -25.71
CA PRO A 623 -28.35 5.60 -24.88
C PRO A 623 -29.02 4.74 -23.80
N ARG A 624 -29.24 5.35 -22.64
CA ARG A 624 -29.67 4.75 -21.38
C ARG A 624 -31.18 4.44 -21.30
N ASP A 625 -31.84 4.32 -22.45
CA ASP A 625 -33.29 4.48 -22.56
C ASP A 625 -34.04 3.19 -22.96
N GLN A 626 -33.39 2.01 -22.91
CA GLN A 626 -33.97 0.75 -23.41
C GLN A 626 -33.92 -0.47 -22.47
N LEU A 627 -33.84 -0.28 -21.15
CA LEU A 627 -33.97 -1.40 -20.20
C LEU A 627 -35.02 -1.09 -19.12
N ASP A 628 -36.26 -0.87 -19.55
CA ASP A 628 -37.44 -1.18 -18.76
C ASP A 628 -37.96 -2.57 -19.18
N SER A 629 -37.92 -3.54 -18.27
CA SER A 629 -39.05 -4.45 -18.05
C SER A 629 -38.79 -5.37 -16.85
N GLU A 630 -39.81 -5.39 -16.01
CA GLU A 630 -40.04 -6.24 -14.87
C GLU A 630 -39.73 -7.72 -15.14
N VAL A 631 -38.88 -8.33 -14.32
CA VAL A 631 -38.92 -9.79 -14.11
C VAL A 631 -38.78 -10.07 -12.61
N THR A 632 -39.91 -10.16 -11.91
CA THR A 632 -39.99 -10.66 -10.54
C THR A 632 -39.74 -12.17 -10.54
N TRP A 633 -38.63 -12.63 -9.95
CA TRP A 633 -38.43 -14.05 -9.67
C TRP A 633 -38.79 -14.32 -8.22
N ASP A 634 -39.86 -15.09 -7.99
CA ASP A 634 -40.17 -15.64 -6.68
C ASP A 634 -39.35 -16.91 -6.41
N ILE A 635 -38.89 -17.06 -5.17
CA ILE A 635 -37.95 -18.08 -4.69
C ILE A 635 -38.59 -19.48 -4.72
N GLU A 636 -39.90 -19.61 -4.63
CA GLU A 636 -40.59 -20.91 -4.74
C GLU A 636 -40.47 -21.53 -6.14
N GLY A 637 -40.45 -20.71 -7.20
CA GLY A 637 -40.30 -21.19 -8.59
C GLY A 637 -38.90 -21.75 -8.90
N LEU A 638 -37.88 -21.33 -8.16
CA LEU A 638 -36.51 -21.84 -8.30
C LEU A 638 -36.33 -23.18 -7.57
N ILE A 639 -36.99 -23.33 -6.41
CA ILE A 639 -36.92 -24.55 -5.59
C ILE A 639 -37.61 -25.73 -6.30
N ASP A 640 -38.71 -25.49 -7.01
CA ASP A 640 -39.45 -26.55 -7.71
C ASP A 640 -38.72 -27.05 -8.98
N LYS A 641 -37.96 -26.17 -9.65
CA LYS A 641 -37.08 -26.54 -10.78
C LYS A 641 -35.86 -27.34 -10.36
N LEU A 642 -35.29 -27.06 -9.19
CA LEU A 642 -34.15 -27.82 -8.66
C LEU A 642 -34.58 -29.24 -8.24
N LYS A 643 -35.79 -29.40 -7.70
CA LYS A 643 -36.35 -30.72 -7.35
C LYS A 643 -36.68 -31.58 -8.58
N THR A 644 -37.04 -30.97 -9.70
CA THR A 644 -37.36 -31.69 -10.95
C THR A 644 -36.13 -32.11 -11.77
N MET A 645 -34.96 -31.49 -11.56
CA MET A 645 -33.70 -31.92 -12.20
C MET A 645 -33.05 -33.15 -11.54
N GLY A 646 -33.28 -33.39 -10.24
CA GLY A 646 -32.72 -34.54 -9.51
C GLY A 646 -33.36 -35.90 -9.83
N SER A 647 -34.56 -35.94 -10.42
CA SER A 647 -35.31 -37.21 -10.63
C SER A 647 -35.20 -37.80 -12.05
N LYS A 648 -34.62 -37.08 -13.02
CA LYS A 648 -34.46 -37.55 -14.41
C LYS A 648 -33.10 -38.18 -14.75
N SER A 649 -32.06 -38.02 -13.90
CA SER A 649 -30.74 -38.64 -14.16
C SER A 649 -30.59 -40.08 -13.63
N ARG A 650 -31.52 -40.57 -12.81
CA ARG A 650 -31.48 -41.94 -12.22
C ARG A 650 -32.18 -43.03 -13.04
N ARG A 651 -32.65 -42.76 -14.27
CA ARG A 651 -33.36 -43.76 -15.10
C ARG A 651 -32.68 -44.14 -16.43
N TRP A 652 -31.42 -43.74 -16.65
CA TRP A 652 -30.73 -44.00 -17.92
C TRP A 652 -29.36 -44.70 -17.81
N SER A 653 -29.19 -45.58 -16.82
CA SER A 653 -27.94 -46.36 -16.65
C SER A 653 -28.13 -47.78 -16.11
N ALA A 654 -29.27 -48.42 -16.39
CA ALA A 654 -29.52 -49.82 -16.00
C ALA A 654 -29.78 -50.78 -17.18
N LYS A 655 -29.30 -50.50 -18.41
CA LYS A 655 -29.27 -51.49 -19.51
C LYS A 655 -28.14 -51.20 -20.50
N LYS A 656 -26.95 -51.75 -20.26
CA LYS A 656 -26.05 -52.40 -21.24
C LYS A 656 -24.68 -52.68 -20.62
N SER A 657 -24.68 -53.55 -19.62
CA SER A 657 -23.55 -54.44 -19.34
C SER A 657 -23.70 -55.67 -20.23
N ALA A 658 -23.03 -55.71 -21.38
CA ALA A 658 -22.66 -56.94 -22.09
C ALA A 658 -21.80 -56.58 -23.30
N GLN A 659 -20.75 -57.37 -23.54
CA GLN A 659 -19.87 -57.39 -24.72
C GLN A 659 -18.86 -56.22 -24.77
N TRP A 660 -17.55 -56.38 -24.54
CA TRP A 660 -16.63 -57.48 -24.84
C TRP A 660 -15.44 -57.51 -23.86
N ARG A 661 -14.98 -58.72 -23.54
CA ARG A 661 -13.70 -59.04 -22.88
C ARG A 661 -12.67 -59.49 -23.94
N SER A 662 -11.41 -59.52 -23.50
CA SER A 662 -10.19 -60.15 -24.08
C SER A 662 -9.27 -59.17 -24.84
N SER A 663 -7.94 -59.17 -24.66
CA SER A 663 -7.06 -59.96 -23.79
C SER A 663 -5.63 -59.38 -23.77
N SER A 664 -4.94 -59.61 -22.65
CA SER A 664 -3.49 -59.81 -22.46
C SER A 664 -2.55 -58.60 -22.53
N GLN A 665 -1.54 -58.42 -21.66
CA GLN A 665 -0.95 -59.34 -20.68
C GLN A 665 -0.04 -58.59 -19.67
N ALA A 666 0.05 -59.19 -18.47
CA ALA A 666 1.15 -59.19 -17.49
C ALA A 666 1.44 -57.94 -16.63
N GLU A 667 1.41 -58.21 -15.32
CA GLU A 667 1.49 -57.33 -14.16
C GLU A 667 2.93 -57.07 -13.73
N ASP A 668 3.24 -55.84 -13.28
CA ASP A 668 4.54 -55.46 -12.71
C ASP A 668 4.41 -55.21 -11.19
N PRO A 669 5.23 -55.84 -10.33
CA PRO A 669 5.28 -55.63 -8.87
C PRO A 669 5.50 -54.18 -8.43
N ALA A 670 5.96 -53.30 -9.34
CA ALA A 670 6.02 -51.87 -9.12
C ALA A 670 4.63 -51.26 -8.90
N LEU A 671 3.56 -51.80 -9.50
CA LEU A 671 2.22 -51.22 -9.35
C LEU A 671 1.63 -51.50 -7.96
N THR A 672 1.91 -52.64 -7.33
CA THR A 672 1.45 -52.91 -5.96
C THR A 672 2.29 -52.15 -4.91
N SER A 673 3.59 -51.90 -5.16
CA SER A 673 4.43 -51.05 -4.31
C SER A 673 4.19 -49.56 -4.52
N LEU A 674 3.84 -49.13 -5.73
CA LEU A 674 3.49 -47.76 -6.07
C LEU A 674 2.04 -47.46 -5.66
N ILE A 675 1.11 -48.42 -5.77
CA ILE A 675 -0.22 -48.33 -5.16
C ILE A 675 -0.09 -48.33 -3.64
N ASN A 676 0.74 -49.16 -2.99
CA ASN A 676 0.90 -49.09 -1.53
C ASN A 676 1.69 -47.84 -1.04
N ASN A 677 2.57 -47.23 -1.85
CA ASN A 677 3.22 -45.94 -1.53
C ASN A 677 2.37 -44.70 -1.92
N LEU A 678 1.53 -44.80 -2.95
CA LEU A 678 0.54 -43.76 -3.30
C LEU A 678 -0.67 -43.82 -2.35
N VAL A 679 -1.06 -45.01 -1.88
CA VAL A 679 -2.06 -45.24 -0.82
C VAL A 679 -1.56 -44.78 0.56
N SER A 680 -0.24 -44.60 0.77
CA SER A 680 0.30 -44.08 2.04
C SER A 680 0.73 -42.61 2.01
N LYS A 681 0.61 -41.89 0.88
CA LYS A 681 0.88 -40.44 0.82
C LYS A 681 -0.09 -39.59 0.00
N GLN A 682 -1.20 -40.14 -0.49
CA GLN A 682 -2.21 -39.34 -1.18
C GLN A 682 -3.63 -39.77 -0.79
N TYR A 683 -4.42 -38.77 -0.41
CA TYR A 683 -5.82 -38.80 0.03
C TYR A 683 -6.03 -39.29 1.48
N ASN A 684 -6.78 -38.56 2.30
CA ASN A 684 -8.23 -38.46 2.10
C ASN A 684 -8.85 -37.06 2.32
N ILE A 685 -9.07 -36.33 1.21
CA ILE A 685 -9.95 -35.16 1.16
C ILE A 685 -11.40 -35.58 0.83
N GLU A 686 -11.64 -36.73 0.21
CA GLU A 686 -13.01 -37.21 -0.11
C GLU A 686 -13.72 -37.83 1.10
N GLU A 687 -13.01 -38.55 1.99
CA GLU A 687 -13.59 -39.08 3.24
C GLU A 687 -13.86 -37.95 4.25
N GLN A 688 -13.02 -36.91 4.29
CA GLN A 688 -13.25 -35.72 5.13
C GLN A 688 -14.30 -34.77 4.55
N LEU A 689 -14.43 -34.69 3.22
CA LEU A 689 -15.54 -33.95 2.60
C LEU A 689 -16.86 -34.73 2.76
N SER A 690 -16.83 -36.06 2.77
CA SER A 690 -18.02 -36.87 3.08
C SER A 690 -18.36 -36.84 4.56
N GLU A 691 -17.40 -36.89 5.49
CA GLU A 691 -17.63 -36.65 6.93
C GLU A 691 -18.11 -35.22 7.20
N PHE A 692 -17.60 -34.22 6.48
CA PHE A 692 -18.03 -32.83 6.62
C PHE A 692 -19.41 -32.59 6.00
N LEU A 693 -19.72 -33.22 4.86
CA LEU A 693 -21.05 -33.18 4.25
C LEU A 693 -22.05 -34.03 5.02
N GLU A 694 -21.66 -35.17 5.61
CA GLU A 694 -22.46 -35.91 6.60
C GLU A 694 -22.67 -35.04 7.83
N TYR A 695 -21.64 -34.41 8.40
CA TYR A 695 -21.74 -33.54 9.57
C TYR A 695 -22.58 -32.27 9.31
N ILE A 696 -22.49 -31.65 8.13
CA ILE A 696 -23.32 -30.51 7.71
C ILE A 696 -24.76 -30.93 7.41
N ASN A 697 -24.96 -32.14 6.87
CA ASN A 697 -26.28 -32.68 6.60
C ASN A 697 -26.93 -33.26 7.87
N GLU A 698 -26.13 -33.65 8.86
CA GLU A 698 -26.52 -34.11 10.21
C GLU A 698 -26.66 -32.97 11.23
N SER A 699 -26.11 -31.78 10.96
CA SER A 699 -26.33 -30.56 11.76
C SER A 699 -27.15 -29.53 10.99
N PRO A 700 -28.48 -29.74 10.83
CA PRO A 700 -29.37 -28.83 10.12
C PRO A 700 -29.59 -27.49 10.84
N SER A 701 -29.14 -27.36 12.08
CA SER A 701 -29.42 -26.26 13.00
C SER A 701 -28.20 -25.91 13.88
N MET A 702 -28.03 -24.62 14.16
CA MET A 702 -27.14 -24.11 15.20
C MET A 702 -27.99 -23.56 16.35
N ILE A 703 -27.47 -23.64 17.57
CA ILE A 703 -28.18 -23.22 18.78
C ILE A 703 -27.58 -21.89 19.26
N ASP A 704 -28.39 -20.84 19.34
CA ASP A 704 -27.99 -19.54 19.90
C ASP A 704 -27.82 -19.60 21.44
N ARG A 705 -27.22 -18.57 22.06
CA ARG A 705 -27.16 -18.35 23.52
C ARG A 705 -28.53 -18.44 24.22
N GLY A 706 -29.64 -18.30 23.49
CA GLY A 706 -31.01 -18.54 23.98
C GLY A 706 -31.50 -19.99 23.89
N ASN A 707 -30.68 -20.94 23.45
CA ASN A 707 -31.03 -22.33 23.18
C ASN A 707 -32.05 -22.55 22.02
N GLU A 708 -32.22 -21.58 21.13
CA GLU A 708 -33.06 -21.72 19.93
C GLU A 708 -32.25 -22.26 18.74
N GLU A 709 -32.78 -23.30 18.08
CA GLU A 709 -32.22 -23.88 16.86
C GLU A 709 -32.56 -23.05 15.61
N PHE A 710 -31.56 -22.66 14.84
CA PHE A 710 -31.75 -22.00 13.54
C PHE A 710 -30.93 -22.65 12.45
N SER A 711 -31.47 -22.73 11.23
CA SER A 711 -30.74 -23.28 10.09
C SER A 711 -29.57 -22.38 9.72
N TRP A 712 -28.35 -22.92 9.72
CA TRP A 712 -27.15 -22.12 9.46
C TRP A 712 -27.18 -21.48 8.05
N ILE A 713 -27.83 -22.13 7.07
CA ILE A 713 -27.94 -21.62 5.69
C ILE A 713 -28.94 -20.45 5.57
N THR A 714 -29.86 -20.32 6.52
CA THR A 714 -30.78 -19.17 6.58
C THR A 714 -30.18 -18.01 7.36
N HIS A 715 -28.97 -18.16 7.92
CA HIS A 715 -28.27 -17.10 8.60
C HIS A 715 -28.00 -15.93 7.64
N PRO A 716 -28.48 -14.71 7.94
CA PRO A 716 -28.43 -13.57 7.04
C PRO A 716 -27.04 -13.29 6.46
N ALA A 717 -25.98 -13.41 7.28
CA ALA A 717 -24.60 -13.22 6.83
C ALA A 717 -24.15 -14.26 5.78
N ILE A 718 -24.55 -15.53 5.93
CA ILE A 718 -24.20 -16.60 4.98
C ILE A 718 -25.00 -16.43 3.69
N LYS A 719 -26.26 -16.03 3.79
CA LYS A 719 -27.11 -15.73 2.62
C LYS A 719 -26.57 -14.53 1.83
N SER A 720 -26.16 -13.46 2.50
CA SER A 720 -25.52 -12.29 1.87
C SER A 720 -24.16 -12.63 1.26
N PHE A 721 -23.33 -13.41 1.94
CA PHE A 721 -22.05 -13.89 1.40
C PHE A 721 -22.24 -14.67 0.09
N LEU A 722 -23.18 -15.63 0.08
CA LEU A 722 -23.49 -16.41 -1.11
C LEU A 722 -24.07 -15.52 -2.23
N GLN A 723 -24.91 -14.55 -1.92
CA GLN A 723 -25.49 -13.62 -2.92
C GLN A 723 -24.45 -12.67 -3.54
N VAL A 724 -23.45 -12.22 -2.78
CA VAL A 724 -22.35 -11.36 -3.28
C VAL A 724 -21.39 -12.16 -4.15
N TYR A 725 -20.99 -13.35 -3.69
CA TYR A 725 -19.94 -14.13 -4.36
C TYR A 725 -20.44 -15.02 -5.49
N VAL A 726 -21.71 -15.43 -5.52
CA VAL A 726 -22.29 -16.18 -6.66
C VAL A 726 -22.15 -15.43 -7.99
N ARG A 727 -22.14 -14.09 -7.97
CA ARG A 727 -21.92 -13.25 -9.17
C ARG A 727 -20.43 -13.12 -9.54
N TYR A 728 -19.53 -13.21 -8.57
CA TYR A 728 -18.07 -13.26 -8.78
C TYR A 728 -17.65 -14.50 -9.58
N PHE A 729 -18.44 -15.58 -9.51
CA PHE A 729 -18.22 -16.82 -10.27
C PHE A 729 -18.81 -16.80 -11.70
N ALA A 730 -19.51 -15.73 -12.12
CA ALA A 730 -20.32 -15.71 -13.34
C ALA A 730 -19.86 -14.78 -14.48
N ASN A 731 -18.72 -14.06 -14.35
CA ASN A 731 -18.03 -13.28 -15.40
C ASN A 731 -18.88 -12.34 -16.29
N VAL A 732 -18.91 -11.03 -15.96
CA VAL A 732 -18.92 -9.91 -16.94
C VAL A 732 -18.13 -8.72 -16.33
N ASP A 733 -17.15 -8.25 -17.11
CA ASP A 733 -16.29 -7.04 -17.03
C ASP A 733 -15.63 -6.59 -15.71
N LEU A 734 -14.29 -6.51 -15.81
CA LEU A 734 -13.35 -5.93 -14.85
C LEU A 734 -13.10 -4.47 -15.24
N PHE A 735 -13.14 -3.57 -14.24
CA PHE A 735 -12.81 -2.13 -14.29
C PHE A 735 -13.94 -1.10 -14.42
N ASP A 736 -15.18 -1.40 -14.02
CA ASP A 736 -16.10 -0.33 -13.62
C ASP A 736 -16.96 -0.69 -12.40
N ASN A 737 -16.40 -0.51 -11.21
CA ASN A 737 -17.10 -0.77 -9.95
C ASN A 737 -17.94 0.43 -9.50
N VAL A 738 -18.85 0.88 -10.35
CA VAL A 738 -19.98 1.73 -9.90
C VAL A 738 -21.03 0.87 -9.16
N ALA A 739 -21.26 -0.37 -9.61
CA ALA A 739 -22.25 -1.26 -9.00
C ALA A 739 -21.80 -1.89 -7.66
N LEU A 740 -20.49 -2.11 -7.45
CA LEU A 740 -19.95 -2.59 -6.17
C LEU A 740 -20.02 -1.49 -5.09
N ARG A 741 -19.75 -0.22 -5.45
CA ARG A 741 -19.91 0.94 -4.56
C ARG A 741 -21.36 1.17 -4.09
N GLU A 742 -22.34 0.78 -4.90
CA GLU A 742 -23.76 0.90 -4.54
C GLU A 742 -24.25 -0.21 -3.59
N HIS A 743 -23.47 -1.29 -3.39
CA HIS A 743 -23.90 -2.46 -2.63
C HIS A 743 -22.96 -2.87 -1.48
N GLU A 744 -21.76 -2.29 -1.38
CA GLU A 744 -20.78 -2.47 -0.31
C GLU A 744 -21.10 -1.76 1.01
N PHE A 745 -22.23 -1.04 1.12
CA PHE A 745 -22.61 -0.44 2.39
C PHE A 745 -22.74 -1.51 3.47
N ASN A 746 -21.86 -1.37 4.45
CA ASN A 746 -21.57 -2.26 5.54
C ASN A 746 -22.79 -2.45 6.46
N ARG A 747 -23.73 -3.33 6.06
CA ARG A 747 -25.03 -3.52 6.74
C ARG A 747 -24.95 -4.23 8.10
N TYR A 748 -23.80 -4.81 8.45
CA TYR A 748 -23.72 -5.79 9.55
C TYR A 748 -23.06 -5.29 10.84
N PHE A 749 -22.40 -4.12 10.85
CA PHE A 749 -21.79 -3.56 12.08
C PHE A 749 -22.30 -2.19 12.49
N ASN A 750 -23.09 -1.56 11.64
CA ASN A 750 -23.83 -0.39 12.03
C ASN A 750 -25.32 -0.79 12.20
N PRO A 751 -25.83 -0.89 13.44
CA PRO A 751 -27.23 -1.14 13.75
C PRO A 751 -28.25 -0.18 13.11
N ILE A 752 -27.82 0.96 12.55
CA ILE A 752 -28.64 1.77 11.63
C ILE A 752 -29.04 0.95 10.41
N TRP A 753 -28.12 0.16 9.82
CA TRP A 753 -28.43 -0.68 8.67
C TRP A 753 -29.20 -1.96 9.01
N SER A 754 -29.06 -2.43 10.25
CA SER A 754 -29.88 -3.52 10.79
C SER A 754 -31.24 -3.02 11.29
N SER A 755 -31.47 -1.70 11.28
CA SER A 755 -32.75 -1.12 11.68
C SER A 755 -33.82 -1.38 10.62
N PRO A 756 -35.01 -1.83 11.01
CA PRO A 756 -36.14 -1.95 10.07
C PRO A 756 -36.58 -0.59 9.50
N GLN A 757 -36.15 0.53 10.08
CA GLN A 757 -36.50 1.90 9.64
C GLN A 757 -35.37 2.60 8.85
N ILE A 758 -34.36 1.87 8.37
CA ILE A 758 -33.24 2.46 7.62
C ILE A 758 -33.68 3.12 6.31
N SER A 759 -34.59 2.49 5.57
CA SER A 759 -35.19 3.05 4.35
C SER A 759 -35.76 4.44 4.64
N ASP A 760 -36.51 4.55 5.73
CA ASP A 760 -37.22 5.77 6.09
C ASP A 760 -36.26 6.86 6.59
N PHE A 761 -35.15 6.47 7.22
CA PHE A 761 -34.08 7.39 7.60
C PHE A 761 -33.36 7.94 6.36
N LEU A 762 -33.02 7.07 5.40
CA LEU A 762 -32.35 7.47 4.16
C LEU A 762 -33.26 8.34 3.30
N GLU A 763 -34.53 7.99 3.17
CA GLU A 763 -35.52 8.76 2.43
C GLU A 763 -35.76 10.14 3.06
N ARG A 764 -35.93 10.19 4.40
CA ARG A 764 -35.99 11.47 5.12
C ARG A 764 -34.75 12.31 4.89
N THR A 765 -33.57 11.70 4.98
CA THR A 765 -32.33 12.44 4.78
C THR A 765 -32.24 13.02 3.37
N LYS A 766 -32.60 12.26 2.34
CA LYS A 766 -32.69 12.76 0.95
C LYS A 766 -33.66 13.93 0.83
N ALA A 767 -34.84 13.84 1.44
CA ALA A 767 -35.81 14.93 1.43
C ALA A 767 -35.27 16.21 2.12
N TYR A 768 -34.53 16.06 3.22
CA TYR A 768 -33.91 17.20 3.90
C TYR A 768 -32.71 17.78 3.13
N GLN A 769 -31.95 16.95 2.42
CA GLN A 769 -30.91 17.41 1.49
C GLN A 769 -31.51 18.29 0.39
N GLU A 770 -32.64 17.92 -0.19
CA GLU A 770 -33.34 18.74 -1.18
C GLU A 770 -33.87 20.05 -0.57
N LYS A 771 -34.37 20.03 0.67
CA LYS A 771 -34.83 21.25 1.36
C LYS A 771 -33.71 22.26 1.61
N LEU A 772 -32.47 21.79 1.84
CA LEU A 772 -31.31 22.66 1.99
C LEU A 772 -30.87 23.35 0.71
N CYS A 773 -31.53 23.06 -0.42
CA CYS A 773 -31.35 23.71 -1.70
C CYS A 773 -32.49 24.65 -2.08
N SER A 774 -33.45 24.89 -1.18
CA SER A 774 -34.69 25.63 -1.49
C SER A 774 -34.51 27.13 -1.72
N ALA A 775 -33.39 27.71 -1.29
CA ALA A 775 -33.05 29.12 -1.54
C ALA A 775 -32.02 29.31 -2.67
N CYS A 776 -31.60 28.22 -3.33
CA CYS A 776 -30.67 28.31 -4.46
C CYS A 776 -31.34 28.88 -5.72
N ALA A 777 -30.53 29.45 -6.62
CA ALA A 777 -31.01 30.19 -7.80
C ALA A 777 -30.76 29.45 -9.13
N GLY A 778 -30.06 28.32 -9.11
CA GLY A 778 -29.78 27.55 -10.31
C GLY A 778 -31.03 26.95 -10.95
N VAL A 779 -30.92 26.62 -12.23
CA VAL A 779 -32.06 26.22 -13.06
C VAL A 779 -31.97 24.74 -13.43
N ARG A 780 -33.10 24.02 -13.38
CA ARG A 780 -33.21 22.59 -13.76
C ARG A 780 -32.15 21.73 -13.05
N GLN A 781 -31.30 21.04 -13.81
CA GLN A 781 -30.28 20.11 -13.30
C GLN A 781 -29.06 20.81 -12.70
N SER A 782 -28.92 22.13 -12.90
CA SER A 782 -27.85 22.95 -12.30
C SER A 782 -28.26 23.61 -10.98
N ASN A 783 -29.51 23.44 -10.54
CA ASN A 783 -29.93 23.95 -9.24
C ASN A 783 -29.18 23.22 -8.12
N CYS A 784 -28.53 24.00 -7.25
CA CYS A 784 -27.80 23.50 -6.09
C CYS A 784 -26.63 22.56 -6.46
N THR A 785 -26.01 22.72 -7.62
CA THR A 785 -24.76 22.02 -7.97
C THR A 785 -23.56 22.83 -7.48
N GLU A 786 -22.47 22.17 -7.08
CA GLU A 786 -21.24 22.87 -6.67
C GLU A 786 -20.39 23.25 -7.90
N THR A 787 -21.02 23.98 -8.83
CA THR A 787 -20.43 24.40 -10.11
C THR A 787 -20.80 25.85 -10.38
N LEU A 788 -20.16 26.49 -11.37
CA LEU A 788 -20.43 27.90 -11.71
C LEU A 788 -21.83 28.12 -12.32
N GLN A 789 -22.56 27.05 -12.67
CA GLN A 789 -23.92 27.14 -13.19
C GLN A 789 -24.97 27.40 -12.10
N GLU A 790 -24.66 27.10 -10.83
CA GLU A 790 -25.44 27.56 -9.68
C GLU A 790 -24.91 28.94 -9.26
N PRO A 791 -25.69 30.03 -9.43
CA PRO A 791 -25.22 31.38 -9.12
C PRO A 791 -24.79 31.57 -7.67
N TYR A 792 -25.36 30.80 -6.74
CA TYR A 792 -25.03 30.90 -5.32
C TYR A 792 -23.93 29.92 -4.86
N SER A 793 -23.28 29.22 -5.79
CA SER A 793 -22.11 28.37 -5.53
C SER A 793 -20.85 29.20 -5.30
N ASN A 794 -19.90 28.65 -4.53
CA ASN A 794 -18.65 29.27 -4.05
C ASN A 794 -18.85 30.45 -3.07
N TYR A 795 -17.75 30.96 -2.49
CA TYR A 795 -17.83 32.04 -1.50
C TYR A 795 -18.43 33.33 -2.08
N GLN A 796 -18.14 33.65 -3.34
CA GLN A 796 -18.76 34.77 -4.04
C GLN A 796 -20.26 34.57 -4.21
N GLY A 797 -20.70 33.42 -4.72
CA GLY A 797 -22.13 33.11 -4.86
C GLY A 797 -22.87 33.13 -3.52
N SER A 798 -22.22 32.71 -2.43
CA SER A 798 -22.83 32.76 -1.09
C SER A 798 -23.11 34.20 -0.60
N VAL A 799 -22.28 35.17 -0.99
CA VAL A 799 -22.54 36.59 -0.69
C VAL A 799 -23.53 37.18 -1.68
N GLU A 800 -23.54 36.74 -2.93
CA GLU A 800 -24.59 37.11 -3.89
C GLU A 800 -25.98 36.62 -3.45
N CYS A 801 -26.07 35.44 -2.82
CA CYS A 801 -27.28 34.93 -2.17
C CYS A 801 -27.78 35.86 -1.05
N LEU A 802 -26.85 36.42 -0.27
CA LEU A 802 -27.15 37.39 0.79
C LEU A 802 -27.60 38.75 0.20
N SER A 803 -26.88 39.24 -0.80
CA SER A 803 -27.19 40.50 -1.52
C SER A 803 -28.56 40.45 -2.20
N ASN A 804 -28.89 39.32 -2.83
CA ASN A 804 -30.18 39.09 -3.48
C ASN A 804 -31.31 38.76 -2.50
N LYS A 805 -31.08 38.91 -1.19
CA LYS A 805 -32.11 38.73 -0.16
C LYS A 805 -32.71 37.31 -0.12
N ALA A 806 -32.04 36.34 -0.75
CA ALA A 806 -32.44 34.92 -0.78
C ALA A 806 -32.11 34.22 0.55
N GLY A 807 -31.04 34.66 1.21
CA GLY A 807 -30.72 34.31 2.59
C GLY A 807 -30.54 35.53 3.50
N ASP A 808 -30.49 35.26 4.81
CA ASP A 808 -30.27 36.25 5.87
C ASP A 808 -28.82 36.24 6.36
N ILE A 809 -28.15 35.08 6.34
CA ILE A 809 -26.80 34.90 6.89
C ILE A 809 -25.94 34.03 5.96
N ALA A 810 -24.67 34.38 5.81
CA ALA A 810 -23.69 33.63 5.03
C ALA A 810 -22.43 33.30 5.86
N PHE A 811 -21.82 32.14 5.63
CA PHE A 811 -20.60 31.71 6.31
C PHE A 811 -19.39 31.76 5.36
N LEU A 812 -18.36 32.52 5.76
CA LEU A 812 -17.21 32.86 4.95
C LEU A 812 -15.87 32.58 5.66
N GLU A 813 -14.79 32.62 4.90
CA GLU A 813 -13.43 32.69 5.42
C GLU A 813 -13.01 34.15 5.61
N ALA A 814 -12.51 34.48 6.80
CA ALA A 814 -12.17 35.86 7.16
C ALA A 814 -11.17 36.51 6.18
N HIS A 815 -10.17 35.74 5.71
CA HIS A 815 -9.13 36.26 4.83
C HIS A 815 -9.63 36.61 3.41
N THR A 816 -10.69 35.94 2.93
CA THR A 816 -11.30 36.24 1.63
C THR A 816 -12.51 37.16 1.74
N ALA A 817 -13.08 37.33 2.94
CA ALA A 817 -14.35 38.01 3.16
C ALA A 817 -14.43 39.41 2.51
N GLN A 818 -13.42 40.26 2.68
CA GLN A 818 -13.42 41.60 2.06
C GLN A 818 -13.42 41.55 0.53
N ARG A 819 -12.62 40.67 -0.07
CA ARG A 819 -12.56 40.48 -1.53
C ARG A 819 -13.88 39.97 -2.08
N VAL A 820 -14.48 39.02 -1.38
CA VAL A 820 -15.76 38.38 -1.73
C VAL A 820 -16.92 39.37 -1.61
N LEU A 821 -16.97 40.18 -0.55
CA LEU A 821 -17.94 41.27 -0.40
C LEU A 821 -17.85 42.28 -1.54
N ARG A 822 -16.62 42.70 -1.89
CA ARG A 822 -16.39 43.62 -3.02
C ARG A 822 -16.85 43.05 -4.35
N SER A 823 -16.61 41.76 -4.62
CA SER A 823 -17.09 41.12 -5.86
C SER A 823 -18.62 41.12 -5.95
N ALA A 824 -19.32 41.01 -4.82
CA ALA A 824 -20.78 41.09 -4.75
C ALA A 824 -21.32 42.54 -4.67
N ARG A 825 -20.46 43.55 -4.88
CA ARG A 825 -20.78 44.98 -4.78
C ARG A 825 -21.31 45.42 -3.40
N MET A 826 -20.86 44.75 -2.35
CA MET A 826 -21.18 45.11 -0.97
C MET A 826 -19.96 45.71 -0.28
N THR A 827 -20.19 46.72 0.56
CA THR A 827 -19.17 47.33 1.40
C THR A 827 -19.16 46.71 2.80
N PRO A 828 -17.99 46.60 3.46
CA PRO A 828 -17.91 46.14 4.85
C PRO A 828 -18.84 46.88 5.83
N SER A 829 -19.14 48.16 5.59
CA SER A 829 -20.04 48.96 6.42
C SER A 829 -21.51 48.55 6.34
N GLU A 830 -21.92 47.86 5.28
CA GLU A 830 -23.29 47.40 5.04
C GLU A 830 -23.59 46.03 5.66
N VAL A 831 -22.56 45.38 6.21
CA VAL A 831 -22.66 44.05 6.83
C VAL A 831 -22.26 44.10 8.30
N VAL A 832 -22.82 43.19 9.06
CA VAL A 832 -22.43 42.87 10.44
C VAL A 832 -21.91 41.45 10.49
N MET A 833 -21.09 41.18 11.49
CA MET A 833 -20.70 39.82 11.85
C MET A 833 -21.60 39.28 12.97
N VAL A 834 -21.95 38.01 12.85
CA VAL A 834 -22.68 37.27 13.88
C VAL A 834 -21.72 36.28 14.53
N CYS A 835 -21.41 36.51 15.81
CA CYS A 835 -20.54 35.64 16.58
C CYS A 835 -21.21 34.29 16.88
N GLN A 836 -20.41 33.29 17.25
CA GLN A 836 -20.87 31.97 17.67
C GLN A 836 -21.78 31.98 18.91
N SER A 837 -21.76 33.07 19.68
CA SER A 837 -22.65 33.34 20.83
C SER A 837 -24.02 33.92 20.41
N GLY A 838 -24.18 34.34 19.16
CA GLY A 838 -25.30 35.14 18.68
C GLY A 838 -25.11 36.65 18.87
N GLU A 839 -23.98 37.09 19.46
CA GLU A 839 -23.61 38.51 19.53
C GLU A 839 -23.42 39.10 18.12
N VAL A 840 -23.89 40.33 17.93
CA VAL A 840 -23.78 41.05 16.67
C VAL A 840 -22.77 42.18 16.81
N ILE A 841 -21.76 42.20 15.94
CA ILE A 841 -20.74 43.24 15.92
C ILE A 841 -20.59 43.82 14.50
N ASP A 842 -20.03 45.02 14.40
CA ASP A 842 -19.63 45.56 13.10
C ASP A 842 -18.57 44.67 12.46
N PHE A 843 -18.63 44.56 11.13
CA PHE A 843 -17.68 43.74 10.38
C PHE A 843 -16.24 44.21 10.63
N THR A 844 -15.38 43.25 10.96
CA THR A 844 -13.96 43.49 11.18
C THR A 844 -13.13 42.30 10.72
N THR A 845 -11.90 42.58 10.35
CA THR A 845 -10.87 41.58 10.07
C THR A 845 -9.76 41.57 11.13
N ASP A 846 -9.97 42.28 12.24
CA ASP A 846 -9.05 42.33 13.37
C ASP A 846 -8.95 40.96 14.05
N GLU A 847 -7.73 40.42 14.09
CA GLU A 847 -7.47 39.07 14.60
C GLU A 847 -7.83 38.91 16.09
N GLU A 848 -7.62 39.94 16.92
CA GLU A 848 -7.94 39.90 18.35
C GLU A 848 -9.44 39.86 18.60
N ILE A 849 -10.22 40.45 17.70
CA ILE A 849 -11.67 40.33 17.70
C ILE A 849 -12.09 38.96 17.15
N LEU A 850 -11.50 38.49 16.04
CA LEU A 850 -11.82 37.19 15.43
C LEU A 850 -11.54 36.00 16.37
N LYS A 851 -10.51 36.08 17.22
CA LYS A 851 -10.27 35.08 18.28
C LYS A 851 -11.44 34.91 19.24
N LYS A 852 -12.24 35.95 19.43
CA LYS A 852 -13.39 35.98 20.35
C LYS A 852 -14.73 35.81 19.63
N CYS A 853 -14.87 36.42 18.45
CA CYS A 853 -16.08 36.45 17.63
C CYS A 853 -15.82 35.77 16.26
N SER A 854 -15.80 34.44 16.27
CA SER A 854 -15.74 33.60 15.08
C SER A 854 -16.16 32.18 15.43
N PHE A 855 -16.36 31.33 14.43
CA PHE A 855 -16.60 29.90 14.65
C PHE A 855 -15.30 29.12 14.93
N GLY A 856 -14.15 29.81 14.96
CA GLY A 856 -12.84 29.24 15.24
C GLY A 856 -11.87 29.38 14.07
N ALA A 857 -10.60 29.07 14.37
CA ALA A 857 -9.55 28.98 13.35
C ALA A 857 -9.63 27.66 12.58
N VAL A 858 -9.35 27.73 11.29
CA VAL A 858 -9.24 26.61 10.35
C VAL A 858 -7.81 26.63 9.82
N PRO A 859 -6.96 25.65 10.20
CA PRO A 859 -5.60 25.60 9.68
C PRO A 859 -5.59 25.33 8.17
N HIS A 860 -4.55 25.78 7.51
CA HIS A 860 -4.25 25.39 6.14
C HIS A 860 -3.79 23.94 6.07
N SER A 861 -3.74 23.40 4.85
CA SER A 861 -3.21 22.06 4.60
C SER A 861 -1.78 21.91 5.15
N THR A 862 -1.44 20.69 5.56
CA THR A 862 -0.16 20.38 6.23
C THR A 862 0.44 19.10 5.67
N LEU A 863 1.77 18.99 5.76
CA LEU A 863 2.43 17.70 5.62
C LEU A 863 2.16 16.86 6.86
N MET A 864 1.66 15.65 6.66
CA MET A 864 1.45 14.66 7.71
C MET A 864 2.54 13.59 7.61
N THR A 865 2.98 13.08 8.75
CA THR A 865 3.88 11.93 8.86
C THR A 865 3.42 10.96 9.95
N ALA A 866 3.93 9.74 9.97
CA ALA A 866 3.57 8.77 11.01
C ALA A 866 4.09 9.20 12.40
N TYR A 867 3.32 8.91 13.45
CA TYR A 867 3.76 9.11 14.84
C TYR A 867 5.12 8.45 15.15
N SER A 868 5.41 7.30 14.53
CA SER A 868 6.66 6.55 14.72
C SER A 868 7.90 7.26 14.17
N ARG A 869 7.74 8.25 13.28
CA ARG A 869 8.85 9.04 12.75
C ARG A 869 9.27 10.08 13.79
N THR A 870 10.43 9.92 14.40
CA THR A 870 10.96 10.81 15.45
C THR A 870 12.47 11.07 15.28
N GLY A 871 13.02 11.99 16.09
CA GLY A 871 14.46 12.20 16.20
C GLY A 871 15.14 12.68 14.90
N SER A 872 16.22 12.00 14.52
CA SER A 872 17.07 12.35 13.38
C SER A 872 16.31 12.38 12.04
N TRP A 873 15.31 11.51 11.87
CA TRP A 873 14.49 11.51 10.65
C TRP A 873 13.79 12.86 10.46
N ARG A 874 13.11 13.37 11.49
CA ARG A 874 12.39 14.65 11.42
C ARG A 874 13.35 15.79 11.12
N TRP A 875 14.49 15.80 11.81
CA TRP A 875 15.53 16.82 11.59
C TRP A 875 16.04 16.83 10.15
N ASN A 876 16.44 15.67 9.63
CA ASN A 876 17.03 15.55 8.28
C ASN A 876 16.01 15.94 7.19
N VAL A 877 14.78 15.46 7.31
CA VAL A 877 13.72 15.78 6.34
C VAL A 877 13.29 17.25 6.43
N THR A 878 13.11 17.81 7.63
CA THR A 878 12.83 19.25 7.78
C THR A 878 13.97 20.10 7.22
N LYS A 879 15.23 19.77 7.54
CA LYS A 879 16.40 20.48 7.01
C LYS A 879 16.40 20.45 5.48
N ALA A 880 16.20 19.28 4.88
CA ALA A 880 16.16 19.13 3.43
C ALA A 880 15.04 19.97 2.79
N LEU A 881 13.81 19.89 3.30
CA LEU A 881 12.67 20.67 2.76
C LEU A 881 12.89 22.19 2.87
N LEU A 882 13.44 22.67 3.99
CA LEU A 882 13.75 24.10 4.16
C LEU A 882 14.88 24.58 3.24
N HIS A 883 15.87 23.72 2.97
CA HIS A 883 16.92 24.03 2.01
C HIS A 883 16.40 24.04 0.56
N ALA A 884 15.57 23.06 0.20
CA ALA A 884 14.93 22.99 -1.12
C ALA A 884 14.12 24.26 -1.41
N GLN A 885 13.32 24.72 -0.44
CA GLN A 885 12.52 25.95 -0.56
C GLN A 885 13.34 27.22 -0.81
N ARG A 886 14.62 27.25 -0.42
CA ARG A 886 15.49 28.41 -0.66
C ARG A 886 16.13 28.40 -2.05
N GLN A 887 16.29 27.23 -2.65
CA GLN A 887 17.02 27.06 -3.90
C GLN A 887 16.10 26.90 -5.11
N PHE A 888 14.92 26.32 -4.90
CA PHE A 888 13.96 26.06 -5.95
C PHE A 888 12.69 26.85 -5.70
N ASP A 889 12.06 27.32 -6.79
CA ASP A 889 10.66 27.71 -6.70
C ASP A 889 9.85 26.42 -6.46
N ILE A 890 9.37 26.26 -5.23
CA ILE A 890 8.57 25.10 -4.81
C ILE A 890 7.09 25.30 -5.16
N SER A 891 6.71 26.39 -5.81
CA SER A 891 5.35 26.61 -6.31
C SER A 891 4.87 25.51 -7.28
N PRO A 892 5.70 24.86 -8.13
CA PRO A 892 5.28 23.68 -8.89
C PRO A 892 5.19 22.40 -8.02
N MET A 893 5.79 22.40 -6.82
CA MET A 893 5.49 21.39 -5.79
C MET A 893 4.11 21.65 -5.16
N ALA A 894 3.46 22.80 -5.44
CA ALA A 894 2.11 23.07 -4.98
C ALA A 894 1.23 21.92 -5.42
N GLU A 895 1.08 21.52 -6.68
CA GLU A 895 0.09 20.48 -7.01
C GLU A 895 0.32 19.13 -6.27
N VAL A 896 1.58 18.74 -6.06
CA VAL A 896 1.96 17.53 -5.29
C VAL A 896 1.61 17.68 -3.80
N PHE A 897 1.71 18.88 -3.24
CA PHE A 897 1.50 19.17 -1.82
C PHE A 897 0.31 20.10 -1.48
N VAL A 898 -0.44 20.64 -2.42
CA VAL A 898 -1.39 21.79 -2.38
C VAL A 898 -2.24 21.90 -3.68
N PRO A 899 -3.57 21.87 -3.60
CA PRO A 899 -4.42 22.38 -4.67
C PRO A 899 -4.73 23.87 -4.46
N SER A 900 -3.80 24.80 -4.72
CA SER A 900 -4.07 26.26 -4.70
C SER A 900 -3.00 27.07 -5.47
N PRO A 901 -3.38 28.12 -6.23
CA PRO A 901 -2.48 28.88 -7.10
C PRO A 901 -1.60 29.95 -6.42
N SER A 902 -1.51 30.00 -5.08
CA SER A 902 -0.71 31.00 -4.36
C SER A 902 0.68 30.47 -3.96
N SER A 903 1.69 31.35 -3.98
CA SER A 903 3.02 31.07 -3.43
C SER A 903 2.88 30.65 -1.95
N PHE A 904 3.46 29.51 -1.59
CA PHE A 904 3.43 28.99 -0.23
C PHE A 904 4.83 28.69 0.29
N LYS A 905 4.97 28.71 1.62
CA LYS A 905 6.21 28.32 2.32
C LYS A 905 5.89 27.23 3.35
N PHE A 906 6.75 26.24 3.43
CA PHE A 906 6.77 25.27 4.51
C PHE A 906 7.34 25.90 5.78
N GLN A 907 6.60 25.73 6.88
CA GLN A 907 7.01 26.13 8.21
C GLN A 907 7.00 24.90 9.13
N PRO A 908 8.07 24.63 9.89
CA PRO A 908 8.08 23.52 10.84
C PRO A 908 7.05 23.73 11.94
N ILE A 909 6.26 22.69 12.25
CA ILE A 909 5.35 22.72 13.39
C ILE A 909 6.14 22.34 14.65
N PRO A 910 6.11 23.12 15.74
CA PRO A 910 6.76 22.75 17.00
C PRO A 910 6.25 21.40 17.50
N VAL A 911 7.13 20.53 18.01
CA VAL A 911 6.78 19.15 18.42
C VAL A 911 5.57 19.08 19.36
N ILE A 912 5.44 20.04 20.27
CA ILE A 912 4.30 20.16 21.20
C ILE A 912 2.94 20.36 20.49
N ASN A 913 2.96 20.90 19.26
CA ASN A 913 1.79 21.22 18.44
C ASN A 913 1.58 20.21 17.30
N GLN A 914 2.36 19.13 17.23
CA GLN A 914 2.29 18.11 16.17
C GLN A 914 1.24 17.03 16.43
N THR A 915 0.35 17.22 17.40
CA THR A 915 -0.84 16.36 17.53
C THR A 915 -1.98 16.98 16.73
N TYR A 916 -2.77 16.16 16.05
CA TYR A 916 -3.88 16.67 15.24
C TYR A 916 -4.90 17.45 16.09
N GLN A 917 -5.10 17.06 17.36
CA GLN A 917 -6.01 17.75 18.27
C GLN A 917 -5.54 19.18 18.58
N VAL A 918 -4.24 19.35 18.88
CA VAL A 918 -3.67 20.67 19.18
C VAL A 918 -3.63 21.52 17.92
N TYR A 919 -3.23 20.94 16.78
CA TYR A 919 -3.09 21.66 15.52
C TYR A 919 -4.44 22.12 14.94
N LEU A 920 -5.48 21.27 14.97
CA LEU A 920 -6.82 21.65 14.53
C LEU A 920 -7.49 22.66 15.48
N GLY A 921 -7.07 22.68 16.74
CA GLY A 921 -7.67 23.52 17.77
C GLY A 921 -9.04 23.02 18.24
N PRO A 922 -9.53 23.54 19.39
CA PRO A 922 -10.68 22.96 20.08
C PRO A 922 -12.01 23.18 19.37
N MET A 923 -12.20 24.31 18.66
CA MET A 923 -13.47 24.61 18.00
C MET A 923 -13.70 23.71 16.80
N LEU A 924 -12.75 23.69 15.86
CA LEU A 924 -12.83 22.84 14.67
C LEU A 924 -12.84 21.35 15.02
N LEU A 925 -12.03 20.92 15.99
CA LEU A 925 -12.04 19.53 16.47
C LEU A 925 -13.43 19.13 16.97
N ARG A 926 -14.05 19.95 17.83
CA ARG A 926 -15.42 19.69 18.33
C ARG A 926 -16.45 19.72 17.23
N SER A 927 -16.28 20.59 16.22
CA SER A 927 -17.16 20.60 15.05
C SER A 927 -17.12 19.27 14.31
N PHE A 928 -15.94 18.74 14.02
CA PHE A 928 -15.81 17.42 13.39
C PHE A 928 -16.39 16.32 14.28
N GLU A 929 -16.07 16.32 15.58
CA GLU A 929 -16.62 15.36 16.54
C GLU A 929 -18.15 15.39 16.59
N ALA A 930 -18.78 16.55 16.47
CA ALA A 930 -20.23 16.66 16.46
C ALA A 930 -20.86 16.18 15.14
N LEU A 931 -20.21 16.41 14.00
CA LEU A 931 -20.70 15.97 12.69
C LEU A 931 -20.64 14.45 12.52
N ILE A 932 -19.57 13.81 13.00
CA ILE A 932 -19.41 12.35 12.91
C ILE A 932 -20.27 11.59 13.93
N LYS A 933 -20.85 12.30 14.93
CA LYS A 933 -21.69 11.65 15.95
C LYS A 933 -22.81 10.92 15.21
N PRO A 934 -23.09 9.66 15.56
CA PRO A 934 -24.19 8.93 14.94
C PRO A 934 -25.51 9.70 15.14
N SER A 935 -26.38 9.62 14.16
CA SER A 935 -27.72 10.22 14.22
C SER A 935 -28.47 9.74 15.47
N SER A 936 -29.25 10.63 16.09
CA SER A 936 -30.08 10.36 17.28
C SER A 936 -31.45 9.79 16.91
N TYR A 937 -31.64 9.38 15.65
CA TYR A 937 -32.94 8.92 15.17
C TYR A 937 -33.47 7.78 16.05
N ASP A 938 -34.76 7.85 16.38
CA ASP A 938 -35.41 7.06 17.41
C ASP A 938 -35.70 5.61 16.97
N TRP A 939 -34.73 4.92 16.38
CA TRP A 939 -34.89 3.60 15.75
C TRP A 939 -35.53 2.57 16.69
N TRP A 940 -35.30 2.70 17.99
CA TRP A 940 -35.76 1.75 18.99
C TRP A 940 -36.93 2.25 19.83
N LYS A 941 -37.44 3.49 19.69
CA LYS A 941 -38.48 4.04 20.59
C LYS A 941 -39.75 3.18 20.72
N ALA A 942 -40.04 2.34 19.72
CA ALA A 942 -41.17 1.42 19.70
C ALA A 942 -40.86 -0.01 20.21
N SER A 943 -39.58 -0.36 20.42
CA SER A 943 -39.13 -1.71 20.74
C SER A 943 -38.97 -1.92 22.24
N THR A 944 -40.04 -2.27 22.96
CA THR A 944 -40.10 -2.37 24.45
C THR A 944 -39.01 -3.18 25.16
N ASN A 945 -38.20 -3.96 24.44
CA ASN A 945 -37.14 -4.82 24.99
C ASN A 945 -35.71 -4.28 24.83
N VAL A 946 -35.52 -3.11 24.21
CA VAL A 946 -34.19 -2.50 23.97
C VAL A 946 -34.04 -1.25 24.86
N CYS A 947 -32.97 -1.08 25.64
CA CYS A 947 -32.69 0.21 26.30
C CYS A 947 -32.17 1.21 25.25
N TRP A 948 -32.74 2.42 25.15
CA TRP A 948 -32.18 3.55 24.40
C TRP A 948 -32.17 4.83 25.25
N GLY A 949 -31.21 5.72 24.99
CA GLY A 949 -31.09 7.02 25.64
C GLY A 949 -30.41 8.03 24.71
N GLU A 950 -30.80 9.30 24.83
CA GLU A 950 -30.23 10.42 24.08
C GLU A 950 -28.84 10.77 24.68
N THR A 951 -27.80 10.12 24.14
CA THR A 951 -26.34 10.36 24.34
C THR A 951 -25.68 9.92 25.67
N TYR A 952 -24.79 8.90 25.57
CA TYR A 952 -23.36 8.84 25.97
C TYR A 952 -22.90 7.41 26.33
N THR A 953 -21.82 6.97 25.67
CA THR A 953 -20.90 5.84 25.96
C THR A 953 -21.47 4.50 26.43
N ASN A 954 -21.30 3.47 25.57
CA ASN A 954 -21.32 2.03 25.84
C ASN A 954 -22.24 1.59 26.98
N VAL A 955 -23.45 1.11 26.63
CA VAL A 955 -24.25 0.29 27.54
C VAL A 955 -23.48 -1.01 27.79
N LEU A 956 -22.80 -1.09 28.93
CA LEU A 956 -21.81 -2.15 29.19
C LEU A 956 -22.42 -3.51 29.59
N THR A 957 -23.73 -3.61 29.85
CA THR A 957 -24.56 -4.84 29.82
C THR A 957 -25.94 -4.60 30.45
N GLN A 958 -26.96 -5.31 29.94
CA GLN A 958 -28.29 -5.42 30.54
C GLN A 958 -28.35 -6.73 31.35
N ARG A 959 -28.62 -6.65 32.65
CA ARG A 959 -29.01 -7.82 33.47
C ARG A 959 -30.20 -7.43 34.33
N ASN A 960 -31.26 -8.24 34.29
CA ASN A 960 -32.45 -8.13 35.13
C ASN A 960 -33.17 -6.76 35.11
N GLY A 961 -33.31 -6.15 33.93
CA GLY A 961 -34.07 -4.89 33.79
C GLY A 961 -33.39 -3.64 34.34
N THR A 962 -32.13 -3.70 34.78
CA THR A 962 -31.33 -2.52 35.17
C THR A 962 -30.27 -2.22 34.12
N CYS A 963 -30.25 -0.97 33.63
CA CYS A 963 -29.28 -0.45 32.65
C CYS A 963 -28.17 0.35 33.37
N ASN A 964 -26.91 -0.04 33.17
CA ASN A 964 -25.73 0.67 33.65
C ASN A 964 -25.13 1.50 32.50
N ALA A 965 -25.16 2.83 32.62
CA ALA A 965 -24.55 3.76 31.65
C ALA A 965 -23.46 4.59 32.35
N ILE A 966 -22.36 4.87 31.65
CA ILE A 966 -21.36 5.86 32.07
C ILE A 966 -21.72 7.17 31.36
N ILE A 967 -22.16 8.16 32.11
CA ILE A 967 -22.42 9.51 31.59
C ILE A 967 -21.12 10.30 31.73
N LYS A 968 -20.52 10.70 30.60
CA LYS A 968 -19.38 11.61 30.59
C LYS A 968 -19.85 12.93 29.99
N ASP A 969 -19.72 13.99 30.80
CA ASP A 969 -20.09 15.38 30.52
C ASP A 969 -21.59 15.65 30.27
N VAL A 970 -22.26 16.18 31.30
CA VAL A 970 -23.60 16.80 31.17
C VAL A 970 -23.42 18.30 31.30
N THR A 971 -23.66 19.04 30.23
CA THR A 971 -23.89 20.48 30.32
C THR A 971 -25.35 20.71 30.67
N CYS A 972 -25.61 21.57 31.66
CA CYS A 972 -26.97 21.77 32.16
C CYS A 972 -27.52 23.12 31.76
N SER A 973 -28.72 23.12 31.16
CA SER A 973 -29.57 24.30 31.09
C SER A 973 -30.46 24.36 32.33
N GLY A 974 -30.17 25.29 33.24
CA GLY A 974 -30.93 25.52 34.48
C GLY A 974 -30.21 25.09 35.78
N SER A 975 -30.83 25.37 36.93
CA SER A 975 -30.28 25.03 38.26
C SER A 975 -30.50 23.53 38.56
N PRO A 976 -29.44 22.75 38.79
CA PRO A 976 -29.56 21.32 39.03
C PRO A 976 -30.27 21.03 40.37
N THR A 977 -31.21 20.09 40.36
CA THR A 977 -31.90 19.62 41.56
C THR A 977 -31.18 18.39 42.13
N PRO A 978 -30.84 18.36 43.43
CA PRO A 978 -30.14 17.23 44.02
C PRO A 978 -31.07 16.02 44.14
N MET A 979 -30.68 14.93 43.48
CA MET A 979 -31.40 13.65 43.47
C MET A 979 -30.62 12.61 44.27
N VAL A 980 -31.34 11.77 45.02
CA VAL A 980 -30.71 10.73 45.84
C VAL A 980 -30.43 9.50 44.97
N VAL A 981 -29.16 9.18 44.78
CA VAL A 981 -28.70 8.03 44.00
C VAL A 981 -27.99 7.03 44.93
N SER A 982 -28.22 5.74 44.72
CA SER A 982 -27.59 4.68 45.52
C SER A 982 -26.34 4.15 44.82
N VAL A 983 -25.18 4.29 45.43
CA VAL A 983 -23.88 3.97 44.84
C VAL A 983 -23.13 2.98 45.73
N GLY A 984 -22.63 1.89 45.15
CA GLY A 984 -21.95 0.80 45.87
C GLY A 984 -22.27 -0.57 45.30
N ARG A 985 -21.57 -1.61 45.77
CA ARG A 985 -21.78 -3.01 45.33
C ARG A 985 -23.08 -3.57 45.90
N ILE A 986 -23.63 -4.62 45.28
CA ILE A 986 -24.84 -5.30 45.76
C ILE A 986 -24.60 -5.79 47.19
N GLY A 987 -25.39 -5.27 48.14
CA GLY A 987 -25.26 -5.53 49.59
C GLY A 987 -24.75 -4.34 50.41
N GLU A 988 -24.00 -3.42 49.81
CA GLU A 988 -23.42 -2.24 50.48
C GLU A 988 -23.61 -0.98 49.62
N LYS A 989 -24.87 -0.62 49.37
CA LYS A 989 -25.20 0.62 48.63
C LYS A 989 -25.29 1.80 49.59
N LYS A 990 -24.49 2.83 49.35
CA LYS A 990 -24.54 4.12 50.05
C LYS A 990 -25.39 5.11 49.25
N LYS A 991 -26.33 5.79 49.91
CA LYS A 991 -27.09 6.88 49.28
C LYS A 991 -26.21 8.13 49.25
N ILE A 992 -26.07 8.73 48.07
CA ILE A 992 -25.42 10.03 47.88
C ILE A 992 -26.37 10.96 47.13
N LEU A 993 -26.26 12.25 47.39
CA LEU A 993 -26.98 13.28 46.66
C LEU A 993 -26.16 13.67 45.44
N VAL A 994 -26.73 13.51 44.25
CA VAL A 994 -26.12 13.90 42.98
C VAL A 994 -26.96 15.02 42.37
N PRO A 995 -26.40 16.21 42.08
CA PRO A 995 -27.10 17.25 41.34
C PRO A 995 -27.45 16.72 39.94
N MET A 996 -28.75 16.62 39.64
CA MET A 996 -29.26 16.13 38.36
C MET A 996 -30.07 17.24 37.68
N CYS A 997 -29.93 17.32 36.36
CA CYS A 997 -30.56 18.36 35.56
C CYS A 997 -31.94 17.91 35.08
N SER A 998 -32.93 18.79 35.20
CA SER A 998 -34.33 18.51 34.82
C SER A 998 -34.50 18.22 33.33
N ARG A 999 -33.53 18.65 32.50
CA ARG A 999 -33.36 18.29 31.08
C ARG A 999 -31.86 18.17 30.80
N PRO A 1000 -31.31 16.97 30.59
CA PRO A 1000 -29.92 16.82 30.16
C PRO A 1000 -29.76 17.27 28.70
N THR A 1001 -28.67 17.96 28.39
CA THR A 1001 -28.21 18.30 27.03
C THR A 1001 -26.80 17.79 26.81
#